data_AF-A0A8H6R5H8-F1
#
_entry.id   AF-A0A8H6R5H8-F1
#
_cell.length_a   1.000
_cell.length_b   1.000
_cell.length_c   1.000
_cell.angle_alpha   90.00
_cell.angle_beta   90.00
_cell.angle_gamma   90.00
#
_symmetry.space_group_name_H-M   'P 1'
#
loop_
_entity.id
_entity.type
_entity.pdbx_description
1 polymer ?
#
loop_
_entity_poly.entity_id
_entity_poly.type
_entity_poly.pdbx_seq_one_letter_code
_entity_poly.pdbx_strand_id
1 'polypeptide(L)'
;MVLLTITAPAKAAIDEFCRLKSSSDRGDESDDERVEQLSKAEIGSPIEHQELIDLSKYLVAHDRGSDQDAKKWRLDTLLKGASVYRPPPPPKPEPTSEYKALMQRLRKQEEQREYERMINPPPKLETFSQRFPNAAQSFGPSYNTADEVDEVTYSDVNRQMILIINVLISIICTSVAVWMAARRWNVVPRMLLAFVGSTVVAVAEVAIYMGYIKRIGDAKTKERKAIEKKEILDTWIIDGKSTSQQTNVSDSVRFRKGKGGKHRKHRHHEQIVLGEMAPKEFHHPFQPYDIQQQFMEALYDCIEHKQVGIFESPTGTGKSLSLICGALTWLREHKRKTFDEALAKVEVDDDEPDWMTQHAREARSREIRQMRTEFEARLCAVRERERKVKERAAKEERPFKRQKASKTETEDVAEEEQFVLEDYESDDEIKPAGISQYSTETTKLMEKLGLLPKSGEAQAKEEDLEELKVVFCSRTHSQLSQFVGELKRVSLPPGLPPEDNPGEQALKVTEEVKHLTLGSRKNLCINPKVNKLSSQTAINERCIELQQSNTAADKKCSFLPNKDQQDLVLDFRDHALSRIRDIEDLAKLGSKLELCPYFASRAGIGPAEMVTLPYPLLLQKSAREALGISLKRHVVVIDEAHNLMNAVEGIYSARITEAQLRRAKKGLITYLQKFRNRLKGSNRTYVTQIVRVIDSLLSFLAGVKDQNISGNVTSPSALLAGKAVDQINLAKLVRYVDESKLARKVEGYIAFVAQSDTTTKKEPSIQPAVSDVPTLMHLQSFLLCLMNPSKEGRFLWTKENGDAEIQYLLLDPSASFRDIVEEARAVILAGGTMSPMEDYKQQLFPYLTNEITTFSCGHLIPPSSLFVRTISSDNQGRLDFTFKSRNENTTKRLGSALIKIASKVQGGMIVFFPSYTYLETVLQTWTSQSLTPQLEALKPLFFDSRTVSAEETFRSYTQAIHTNPTRGALLLSVIGGKLSEGINFSDDLGRCVVVVGLPYPNLQSPDFKAKMEYLEEKQGKGGSREYAENLCMRAVNQAIGRVIRHKGDWASILLFDDRFEDVRIKKKLPGWIREGMVNEGSGSGRVEDVVEGLGGFFDEKMGK
;
A
#
# COMPACT_ATOMS: atom_id res chain seq x y z
N MET A 1 -39.02 -8.51 46.29
CA MET A 1 -38.06 -7.92 47.25
C MET A 1 -36.80 -7.51 46.51
N VAL A 2 -36.19 -6.37 46.84
CA VAL A 2 -34.91 -5.94 46.27
C VAL A 2 -33.81 -6.58 47.10
N LEU A 3 -33.06 -7.50 46.48
CA LEU A 3 -31.89 -8.13 47.10
C LEU A 3 -30.66 -7.25 46.85
N LEU A 4 -29.91 -6.98 47.91
CA LEU A 4 -28.65 -6.25 47.86
C LEU A 4 -27.49 -7.21 48.04
N THR A 5 -26.31 -6.84 47.55
CA THR A 5 -25.07 -7.58 47.84
C THR A 5 -24.58 -7.22 49.24
N ILE A 6 -24.22 -8.23 50.03
CA ILE A 6 -23.62 -8.04 51.35
C ILE A 6 -22.25 -7.37 51.19
N THR A 7 -22.10 -6.20 51.81
CA THR A 7 -20.84 -5.43 51.86
C THR A 7 -19.98 -5.88 53.04
N ALA A 8 -18.70 -5.52 53.07
CA ALA A 8 -17.83 -5.83 54.21
C ALA A 8 -18.34 -5.25 55.56
N PRO A 9 -18.84 -4.00 55.63
CA PRO A 9 -19.49 -3.49 56.85
C PRO A 9 -20.76 -4.26 57.23
N ALA A 10 -21.59 -4.64 56.25
CA ALA A 10 -22.79 -5.45 56.48
C ALA A 10 -22.45 -6.84 57.02
N LYS A 11 -21.40 -7.49 56.50
CA LYS A 11 -20.93 -8.79 57.00
C LYS A 11 -20.46 -8.69 58.46
N ALA A 12 -19.68 -7.66 58.79
CA ALA A 12 -19.26 -7.43 60.17
C ALA A 12 -20.44 -7.19 61.12
N ALA A 13 -21.52 -6.55 60.65
CA ALA A 13 -22.75 -6.37 61.42
C ALA A 13 -23.52 -7.68 61.59
N ILE A 14 -23.61 -8.51 60.55
CA ILE A 14 -24.24 -9.83 60.62
C ILE A 14 -23.51 -10.72 61.63
N ASP A 15 -22.18 -10.76 61.59
CA ASP A 15 -21.39 -11.61 62.49
C ASP A 15 -21.54 -11.17 63.95
N GLU A 16 -21.56 -9.86 64.22
CA GLU A 16 -21.79 -9.33 65.57
C GLU A 16 -23.22 -9.56 66.07
N PHE A 17 -24.21 -9.47 65.17
CA PHE A 17 -25.61 -9.80 65.48
C PHE A 17 -25.77 -11.27 65.85
N CYS A 18 -25.21 -12.19 65.05
CA CYS A 18 -25.20 -13.62 65.34
C CYS A 18 -24.52 -13.91 66.69
N ARG A 19 -23.41 -13.22 67.00
CA ARG A 19 -22.71 -13.34 68.29
C ARG A 19 -23.60 -12.92 69.47
N LEU A 20 -24.27 -11.77 69.39
CA LEU A 20 -25.12 -11.26 70.48
C LEU A 20 -26.37 -12.13 70.68
N LYS A 21 -27.03 -12.56 69.60
CA LYS A 21 -28.21 -13.44 69.66
C LYS A 21 -27.87 -14.82 70.20
N SER A 22 -26.72 -15.40 69.86
CA SER A 22 -26.27 -16.70 70.41
C SER A 22 -26.03 -16.70 71.93
N SER A 23 -25.87 -15.51 72.53
CA SER A 23 -25.68 -15.34 73.99
C SER A 23 -26.98 -15.07 74.77
N SER A 24 -28.08 -14.78 74.06
CA SER A 24 -29.38 -14.45 74.65
C SER A 24 -30.28 -15.69 74.65
N ASP A 25 -30.09 -16.56 75.64
CA ASP A 25 -30.86 -17.79 75.85
C ASP A 25 -32.33 -17.48 76.24
N ARG A 26 -33.22 -17.36 75.23
CA ARG A 26 -34.70 -17.34 75.37
C ARG A 26 -35.41 -17.43 74.00
N GLY A 27 -35.79 -18.66 73.66
CA GLY A 27 -36.88 -19.15 72.80
C GLY A 27 -37.60 -18.24 71.80
N ASP A 28 -37.28 -18.44 70.52
CA ASP A 28 -38.25 -18.44 69.41
C ASP A 28 -37.66 -19.27 68.25
N GLU A 29 -38.24 -20.44 67.90
CA GLU A 29 -37.68 -21.38 66.89
C GLU A 29 -37.50 -20.72 65.50
N SER A 30 -38.29 -19.67 65.20
CA SER A 30 -38.20 -18.93 63.94
C SER A 30 -37.00 -17.98 63.84
N ASP A 31 -36.46 -17.51 64.97
CA ASP A 31 -35.30 -16.62 65.00
C ASP A 31 -33.97 -17.41 64.90
N ASP A 32 -33.93 -18.64 65.37
CA ASP A 32 -32.74 -19.50 65.30
C ASP A 32 -32.42 -19.90 63.85
N GLU A 33 -33.45 -20.23 63.05
CA GLU A 33 -33.29 -20.56 61.63
C GLU A 33 -32.81 -19.35 60.81
N ARG A 34 -33.29 -18.14 61.15
CA ARG A 34 -32.86 -16.88 60.55
C ARG A 34 -31.41 -16.54 60.88
N VAL A 35 -30.99 -16.74 62.13
CA VAL A 35 -29.59 -16.53 62.56
C VAL A 35 -28.66 -17.54 61.88
N GLU A 36 -29.09 -18.78 61.71
CA GLU A 36 -28.31 -19.80 61.00
C GLU A 36 -28.12 -19.44 59.52
N GLN A 37 -29.17 -18.96 58.84
CA GLN A 37 -29.09 -18.50 57.45
C GLN A 37 -28.16 -17.30 57.27
N LEU A 38 -28.26 -16.29 58.14
CA LEU A 38 -27.41 -15.10 58.09
C LEU A 38 -25.94 -15.42 58.43
N SER A 39 -25.69 -16.39 59.32
CA SER A 39 -24.31 -16.80 59.67
C SER A 39 -23.54 -17.38 58.48
N LYS A 40 -24.24 -18.04 57.54
CA LYS A 40 -23.68 -18.66 56.33
C LYS A 40 -23.49 -17.66 55.17
N ALA A 41 -23.93 -16.41 55.31
CA ALA A 41 -23.87 -15.43 54.24
C ALA A 41 -22.47 -14.81 54.10
N GLU A 42 -21.92 -14.78 52.89
CA GLU A 42 -20.59 -14.24 52.57
C GLU A 42 -20.67 -12.88 51.87
N ILE A 43 -19.54 -12.17 51.76
CA ILE A 43 -19.48 -10.88 51.05
C ILE A 43 -19.86 -11.12 49.58
N GLY A 44 -20.82 -10.35 49.07
CA GLY A 44 -21.37 -10.50 47.71
C GLY A 44 -22.60 -11.41 47.60
N SER A 45 -22.96 -12.16 48.64
CA SER A 45 -24.23 -12.91 48.70
C SER A 45 -25.45 -11.97 48.75
N PRO A 46 -26.64 -12.43 48.31
CA PRO A 46 -27.86 -11.63 48.42
C PRO A 46 -28.33 -11.49 49.87
N ILE A 47 -28.76 -10.30 50.26
CA ILE A 47 -29.47 -10.02 51.51
C ILE A 47 -30.68 -9.12 51.23
N GLU A 48 -31.78 -9.31 51.96
CA GLU A 48 -32.91 -8.41 51.82
C GLU A 48 -32.61 -7.06 52.47
N HIS A 49 -33.06 -5.98 51.81
CA HIS A 49 -32.89 -4.63 52.37
C HIS A 49 -33.53 -4.49 53.76
N GLN A 50 -34.65 -5.17 54.00
CA GLN A 50 -35.33 -5.15 55.28
C GLN A 50 -34.50 -5.79 56.40
N GLU A 51 -33.74 -6.85 56.09
CA GLU A 51 -32.88 -7.53 57.07
C GLU A 51 -31.72 -6.63 57.51
N LEU A 52 -31.13 -5.86 56.60
CA LEU A 52 -30.10 -4.88 56.94
C LEU A 52 -30.65 -3.75 57.84
N ILE A 53 -31.91 -3.35 57.64
CA ILE A 53 -32.58 -2.37 58.50
C ILE A 53 -32.75 -2.94 59.91
N ASP A 54 -33.21 -4.18 60.03
CA ASP A 54 -33.43 -4.84 61.32
C ASP A 54 -32.12 -5.06 62.07
N LEU A 55 -31.07 -5.51 61.38
CA LEU A 55 -29.72 -5.67 61.91
C LEU A 55 -29.16 -4.35 62.45
N SER A 56 -29.28 -3.27 61.65
CA SER A 56 -28.84 -1.94 62.06
C SER A 56 -29.56 -1.46 63.30
N LYS A 57 -30.89 -1.59 63.35
CA LYS A 57 -31.69 -1.18 64.52
C LYS A 57 -31.35 -1.98 65.77
N TYR A 58 -31.17 -3.29 65.64
CA TYR A 58 -30.87 -4.17 66.76
C TYR A 58 -29.50 -3.86 67.38
N LEU A 59 -28.47 -3.73 66.54
CA LEU A 59 -27.10 -3.47 66.99
C LEU A 59 -26.95 -2.07 67.57
N VAL A 60 -27.57 -1.05 66.96
CA VAL A 60 -27.57 0.32 67.52
C VAL A 60 -28.28 0.37 68.88
N ALA A 61 -29.31 -0.47 69.11
CA ALA A 61 -30.01 -0.53 70.39
C ALA A 61 -29.28 -1.33 71.48
N HIS A 62 -28.42 -2.30 71.11
CA HIS A 62 -27.69 -3.16 72.05
C HIS A 62 -26.22 -2.75 72.28
N ASP A 63 -25.69 -1.82 71.50
CA ASP A 63 -24.34 -1.29 71.70
C ASP A 63 -24.30 -0.35 72.92
N ARG A 64 -23.60 -0.76 73.98
CA ARG A 64 -23.40 0.03 75.22
C ARG A 64 -22.14 0.91 75.18
N GLY A 65 -21.48 0.98 74.02
CA GLY A 65 -20.25 1.75 73.78
C GLY A 65 -20.46 3.27 73.63
N SER A 66 -19.39 3.97 73.23
CA SER A 66 -19.44 5.42 73.00
C SER A 66 -20.29 5.76 71.77
N ASP A 67 -20.81 6.99 71.67
CA ASP A 67 -21.64 7.45 70.53
C ASP A 67 -20.89 7.41 69.16
N GLN A 68 -19.57 7.15 69.17
CA GLN A 68 -18.78 6.88 67.97
C GLN A 68 -18.88 5.42 67.48
N ASP A 69 -19.05 4.45 68.39
CA ASP A 69 -19.12 3.02 68.05
C ASP A 69 -20.48 2.66 67.45
N ALA A 70 -21.55 3.28 67.96
CA ALA A 70 -22.90 3.15 67.42
C ALA A 70 -23.04 3.65 65.96
N LYS A 71 -22.16 4.54 65.50
CA LYS A 71 -22.14 4.99 64.09
C LYS A 71 -21.74 3.87 63.12
N LYS A 72 -20.94 2.90 63.58
CA LYS A 72 -20.48 1.76 62.76
C LYS A 72 -21.61 0.86 62.29
N TRP A 73 -22.69 0.78 63.07
CA TRP A 73 -23.84 -0.09 62.82
C TRP A 73 -25.01 0.62 62.13
N ARG A 74 -24.87 1.91 61.82
CA ARG A 74 -25.94 2.67 61.13
C ARG A 74 -26.12 2.19 59.71
N LEU A 75 -27.37 2.20 59.27
CA LEU A 75 -27.80 1.68 57.98
C LEU A 75 -27.07 2.32 56.79
N ASP A 76 -26.76 3.62 56.85
CA ASP A 76 -25.98 4.33 55.84
C ASP A 76 -24.57 3.76 55.65
N THR A 77 -23.95 3.30 56.74
CA THR A 77 -22.64 2.65 56.73
C THR A 77 -22.72 1.21 56.21
N LEU A 78 -23.77 0.47 56.56
CA LEU A 78 -23.99 -0.90 56.08
C LEU A 78 -24.29 -0.95 54.56
N LEU A 79 -24.98 0.07 54.04
CA LEU A 79 -25.34 0.18 52.62
C LEU A 79 -24.21 0.74 51.75
N LYS A 80 -23.11 1.24 52.34
CA LYS A 80 -22.01 1.86 51.59
C LYS A 80 -21.29 0.82 50.74
N GLY A 81 -21.43 0.92 49.42
CA GLY A 81 -20.88 -0.03 48.45
C GLY A 81 -21.80 -1.20 48.10
N ALA A 82 -23.04 -1.24 48.61
CA ALA A 82 -24.01 -2.27 48.26
C ALA A 82 -24.55 -2.05 46.83
N SER A 83 -24.63 -3.13 46.04
CA SER A 83 -25.21 -3.13 44.70
C SER A 83 -26.44 -4.05 44.65
N VAL A 84 -27.35 -3.82 43.69
CA VAL A 84 -28.52 -4.70 43.51
C VAL A 84 -28.05 -6.06 43.03
N TYR A 85 -28.35 -7.11 43.79
CA TYR A 85 -27.98 -8.48 43.46
C TYR A 85 -28.72 -8.94 42.20
N ARG A 86 -27.95 -9.37 41.20
CA ARG A 86 -28.47 -10.00 39.99
C ARG A 86 -28.04 -11.47 40.01
N PRO A 87 -28.97 -12.44 40.05
CA PRO A 87 -28.60 -13.85 40.02
C PRO A 87 -27.84 -14.17 38.72
N PRO A 88 -26.81 -15.02 38.77
CA PRO A 88 -26.09 -15.42 37.58
C PRO A 88 -27.04 -16.11 36.59
N PRO A 89 -26.89 -15.87 35.26
CA PRO A 89 -27.72 -16.52 34.26
C PRO A 89 -27.53 -18.05 34.35
N PRO A 90 -28.60 -18.84 34.16
CA PRO A 90 -28.50 -20.28 34.25
C PRO A 90 -27.49 -20.81 33.21
N PRO A 91 -26.71 -21.86 33.56
CA PRO A 91 -25.81 -22.50 32.60
C PRO A 91 -26.62 -22.98 31.41
N LYS A 92 -26.10 -22.76 30.20
CA LYS A 92 -26.76 -23.24 28.99
C LYS A 92 -26.88 -24.76 29.06
N PRO A 93 -28.04 -25.34 28.71
CA PRO A 93 -28.19 -26.78 28.68
C PRO A 93 -27.15 -27.39 27.74
N GLU A 94 -26.54 -28.49 28.16
CA GLU A 94 -25.59 -29.19 27.31
C GLU A 94 -26.30 -29.66 26.03
N PRO A 95 -25.73 -29.38 24.84
CA PRO A 95 -26.35 -29.79 23.59
C PRO A 95 -26.48 -31.31 23.53
N THR A 96 -27.67 -31.78 23.14
CA THR A 96 -27.97 -33.20 22.95
C THR A 96 -26.99 -33.86 21.98
N SER A 97 -26.75 -35.16 22.13
CA SER A 97 -25.88 -35.93 21.23
C SER A 97 -26.32 -35.82 19.77
N GLU A 98 -27.62 -35.76 19.51
CA GLU A 98 -28.19 -35.51 18.19
C GLU A 98 -27.84 -34.12 17.63
N TYR A 99 -27.88 -33.08 18.48
CA TYR A 99 -27.44 -31.73 18.08
C TYR A 99 -25.94 -31.70 17.79
N LYS A 100 -25.12 -32.37 18.61
CA LYS A 100 -23.67 -32.48 18.36
C LYS A 100 -23.39 -33.20 17.03
N ALA A 101 -24.10 -34.29 16.74
CA ALA A 101 -23.99 -35.02 15.47
C ALA A 101 -24.48 -34.18 14.27
N LEU A 102 -25.59 -33.45 14.43
CA LEU A 102 -26.12 -32.55 13.41
C LEU A 102 -25.13 -31.42 13.12
N MET A 103 -24.55 -30.80 14.15
CA MET A 103 -23.55 -29.74 14.01
C MET A 103 -22.25 -30.25 13.39
N GLN A 104 -21.84 -31.49 13.68
CA GLN A 104 -20.70 -32.11 13.03
C GLN A 104 -20.99 -32.38 11.54
N ARG A 105 -22.21 -32.78 11.19
CA ARG A 105 -22.66 -32.98 9.81
C ARG A 105 -22.76 -31.65 9.05
N LEU A 106 -23.26 -30.61 9.69
CA LEU A 106 -23.34 -29.25 9.14
C LEU A 106 -21.95 -28.66 8.93
N ARG A 107 -21.01 -28.82 9.88
CA ARG A 107 -19.60 -28.41 9.70
C ARG A 107 -18.95 -29.12 8.53
N LYS A 108 -19.16 -30.44 8.39
CA LYS A 108 -18.64 -31.21 7.25
C LYS A 108 -19.25 -30.76 5.92
N GLN A 109 -20.55 -30.41 5.90
CA GLN A 109 -21.21 -29.84 4.72
C GLN A 109 -20.72 -28.42 4.40
N GLU A 110 -20.42 -27.62 5.42
CA GLU A 110 -19.92 -26.26 5.28
C GLU A 110 -18.46 -26.26 4.79
N GLU A 111 -17.60 -27.11 5.35
CA GLU A 111 -16.25 -27.40 4.85
C GLU A 111 -16.28 -27.89 3.40
N GLN A 112 -17.24 -28.75 3.05
CA GLN A 112 -17.39 -29.24 1.68
C GLN A 112 -17.90 -28.15 0.72
N ARG A 113 -18.78 -27.25 1.15
CA ARG A 113 -19.19 -26.07 0.38
C ARG A 113 -18.09 -25.03 0.26
N GLU A 114 -17.27 -24.86 1.29
CA GLU A 114 -16.09 -24.00 1.24
C GLU A 114 -15.04 -24.57 0.29
N TYR A 115 -14.80 -25.88 0.34
CA TYR A 115 -13.97 -26.60 -0.64
C TYR A 115 -14.53 -26.44 -2.06
N GLU A 116 -15.84 -26.58 -2.25
CA GLU A 116 -16.50 -26.38 -3.54
C GLU A 116 -16.44 -24.92 -4.02
N ARG A 117 -16.51 -23.92 -3.12
CA ARG A 117 -16.30 -22.49 -3.44
C ARG A 117 -14.84 -22.15 -3.73
N MET A 118 -13.89 -22.87 -3.13
CA MET A 118 -12.46 -22.75 -3.43
C MET A 118 -12.15 -23.34 -4.81
N ILE A 119 -12.81 -24.43 -5.20
CA ILE A 119 -12.67 -25.05 -6.51
C ILE A 119 -13.44 -24.29 -7.60
N ASN A 120 -14.65 -23.79 -7.28
CA ASN A 120 -15.53 -23.08 -8.18
C ASN A 120 -15.95 -21.73 -7.58
N PRO A 121 -15.07 -20.72 -7.57
CA PRO A 121 -15.45 -19.38 -7.13
C PRO A 121 -16.59 -18.85 -8.01
N PRO A 122 -17.66 -18.27 -7.44
CA PRO A 122 -18.72 -17.67 -8.23
C PRO A 122 -18.13 -16.56 -9.13
N PRO A 123 -18.66 -16.38 -10.36
CA PRO A 123 -18.11 -15.42 -11.30
C PRO A 123 -18.12 -14.02 -10.69
N LYS A 124 -16.94 -13.42 -10.58
CA LYS A 124 -16.78 -12.02 -10.17
C LYS A 124 -17.40 -11.15 -11.26
N LEU A 125 -18.24 -10.18 -10.87
CA LEU A 125 -18.54 -9.04 -11.73
C LEU A 125 -17.28 -8.20 -11.84
N GLU A 126 -16.50 -8.39 -12.91
CA GLU A 126 -15.24 -7.67 -13.08
C GLU A 126 -15.46 -6.18 -13.35
N THR A 127 -14.64 -5.37 -12.67
CA THR A 127 -14.56 -3.93 -12.85
C THR A 127 -13.46 -3.60 -13.87
N PHE A 128 -13.70 -2.56 -14.66
CA PHE A 128 -12.91 -2.14 -15.82
C PHE A 128 -11.39 -1.99 -15.63
N SER A 129 -10.87 -1.85 -14.40
CA SER A 129 -9.43 -1.81 -14.13
C SER A 129 -8.70 -3.12 -14.45
N GLN A 130 -9.42 -4.24 -14.49
CA GLN A 130 -8.88 -5.53 -14.96
C GLN A 130 -8.82 -5.61 -16.49
N ARG A 131 -9.55 -4.74 -17.21
CA ARG A 131 -9.55 -4.69 -18.68
C ARG A 131 -8.40 -3.87 -19.29
N PHE A 132 -7.71 -2.99 -18.55
CA PHE A 132 -6.69 -2.09 -19.11
C PHE A 132 -5.50 -1.83 -18.15
N PRO A 133 -4.37 -2.57 -18.28
CA PRO A 133 -3.18 -2.37 -17.46
C PRO A 133 -2.45 -1.03 -17.69
N ASN A 134 -2.79 -0.29 -18.75
CA ASN A 134 -2.21 1.03 -19.07
C ASN A 134 -2.93 2.23 -18.40
N ALA A 135 -3.79 1.97 -17.40
CA ALA A 135 -4.48 3.02 -16.64
C ALA A 135 -3.54 3.91 -15.77
N ALA A 136 -2.24 3.60 -15.73
CA ALA A 136 -1.22 4.41 -15.05
C ALA A 136 -1.08 5.82 -15.65
N GLN A 137 -1.50 6.05 -16.90
CA GLN A 137 -1.43 7.36 -17.57
C GLN A 137 -2.51 8.37 -17.11
N SER A 138 -3.37 8.01 -16.16
CA SER A 138 -4.50 8.84 -15.69
C SER A 138 -4.21 9.69 -14.45
N PHE A 139 -2.99 9.60 -13.90
CA PHE A 139 -2.54 10.46 -12.81
C PHE A 139 -1.62 11.54 -13.38
N GLY A 140 -2.19 12.69 -13.74
CA GLY A 140 -1.37 13.86 -14.01
C GLY A 140 -0.64 14.26 -12.73
N PRO A 141 0.67 14.53 -12.77
CA PRO A 141 1.36 15.02 -11.61
C PRO A 141 1.02 16.51 -11.43
N SER A 142 0.36 16.85 -10.33
CA SER A 142 0.49 18.21 -9.78
C SER A 142 1.83 18.23 -9.08
N TYR A 143 2.79 18.99 -9.62
CA TYR A 143 4.13 19.12 -9.09
C TYR A 143 4.25 20.50 -8.45
N ASN A 144 4.41 20.53 -7.13
CA ASN A 144 5.02 21.64 -6.39
C ASN A 144 6.45 21.21 -6.05
N THR A 145 7.40 21.38 -6.97
CA THR A 145 8.82 21.31 -6.63
C THR A 145 9.56 22.52 -7.16
N ALA A 146 9.29 23.64 -6.49
CA ALA A 146 10.28 24.70 -6.33
C ALA A 146 10.54 25.02 -4.84
N ASP A 147 9.75 24.43 -3.92
CA ASP A 147 9.74 24.85 -2.52
C ASP A 147 11.04 24.50 -1.75
N GLU A 148 11.83 23.49 -2.12
CA GLU A 148 13.04 23.18 -1.33
C GLU A 148 14.21 24.17 -1.52
N VAL A 149 14.23 24.94 -2.61
CA VAL A 149 15.28 25.97 -2.83
C VAL A 149 14.73 27.38 -2.58
N ASP A 150 13.44 27.62 -2.82
CA ASP A 150 12.80 28.92 -2.61
C ASP A 150 12.15 29.12 -1.22
N GLU A 151 11.84 28.06 -0.43
CA GLU A 151 11.39 28.23 0.96
C GLU A 151 12.48 28.83 1.84
N VAL A 152 13.76 28.55 1.54
CA VAL A 152 14.89 29.07 2.32
C VAL A 152 15.02 30.58 2.11
N THR A 153 14.89 31.06 0.87
CA THR A 153 14.95 32.51 0.56
C THR A 153 13.68 33.24 0.99
N TYR A 154 12.48 32.65 0.82
CA TYR A 154 11.23 33.31 1.19
C TYR A 154 11.02 33.38 2.71
N SER A 155 11.42 32.33 3.45
CA SER A 155 11.40 32.36 4.92
C SER A 155 12.42 33.35 5.49
N ASP A 156 13.57 33.54 4.84
CA ASP A 156 14.57 34.53 5.23
C ASP A 156 14.10 35.96 4.96
N VAL A 157 13.45 36.23 3.81
CA VAL A 157 12.85 37.55 3.51
C VAL A 157 11.70 37.87 4.46
N ASN A 158 10.82 36.90 4.74
CA ASN A 158 9.69 37.09 5.64
C ASN A 158 10.18 37.30 7.10
N ARG A 159 11.23 36.60 7.54
CA ARG A 159 11.87 36.84 8.84
C ARG A 159 12.51 38.22 8.94
N GLN A 160 13.14 38.69 7.87
CA GLN A 160 13.71 40.04 7.81
C GLN A 160 12.62 41.12 7.83
N MET A 161 11.52 40.93 7.11
CA MET A 161 10.39 41.86 7.13
C MET A 161 9.71 41.94 8.50
N ILE A 162 9.46 40.81 9.14
CA ILE A 162 8.87 40.78 10.49
C ILE A 162 9.79 41.46 11.50
N LEU A 163 11.11 41.28 11.39
CA LEU A 163 12.06 41.98 12.24
C LEU A 163 12.00 43.50 12.05
N ILE A 164 12.01 43.97 10.81
CA ILE A 164 11.95 45.41 10.52
C ILE A 164 10.69 46.01 11.13
N ILE A 165 9.56 45.32 11.01
CA ILE A 165 8.28 45.75 11.59
C ILE A 165 8.36 45.80 13.12
N ASN A 166 8.88 44.75 13.78
CA ASN A 166 8.96 44.70 15.24
C ASN A 166 9.90 45.78 15.80
N VAL A 167 11.05 46.00 15.17
CA VAL A 167 11.99 47.06 15.56
C VAL A 167 11.34 48.45 15.41
N LEU A 168 10.60 48.68 14.32
CA LEU A 168 9.86 49.94 14.12
C LEU A 168 8.78 50.16 15.18
N ILE A 169 8.03 49.11 15.55
CA ILE A 169 7.03 49.18 16.61
C ILE A 169 7.69 49.51 17.95
N SER A 170 8.78 48.83 18.32
CA SER A 170 9.54 49.10 19.55
C SER A 170 10.09 50.53 19.61
N ILE A 171 10.62 51.04 18.49
CA ILE A 171 11.10 52.43 18.35
C ILE A 171 9.96 53.43 18.59
N ILE A 172 8.80 53.21 17.98
CA ILE A 172 7.65 54.11 18.09
C ILE A 172 7.10 54.07 19.52
N CYS A 173 6.88 52.89 20.08
CA CYS A 173 6.38 52.72 21.44
C CYS A 173 7.32 53.35 22.48
N THR A 174 8.64 53.17 22.34
CA THR A 174 9.63 53.79 23.22
C THR A 174 9.66 55.30 23.07
N SER A 175 9.63 55.81 21.83
CA SER A 175 9.59 57.25 21.57
C SER A 175 8.37 57.90 22.20
N VAL A 176 7.19 57.28 22.07
CA VAL A 176 5.94 57.77 22.65
C VAL A 176 5.96 57.69 24.17
N ALA A 177 6.46 56.58 24.74
CA ALA A 177 6.56 56.42 26.19
C ALA A 177 7.50 57.45 26.83
N VAL A 178 8.70 57.64 26.25
CA VAL A 178 9.66 58.66 26.69
C VAL A 178 9.07 60.06 26.52
N TRP A 179 8.37 60.30 25.41
CA TRP A 179 7.68 61.56 25.18
C TRP A 179 6.60 61.83 26.23
N MET A 180 5.81 60.82 26.63
CA MET A 180 4.78 60.96 27.67
C MET A 180 5.39 61.16 29.06
N ALA A 181 6.47 60.44 29.38
CA ALA A 181 7.16 60.55 30.67
C ALA A 181 7.82 61.93 30.86
N ALA A 182 8.41 62.49 29.80
CA ALA A 182 9.05 63.80 29.81
C ALA A 182 8.07 64.98 29.57
N ARG A 183 6.76 64.80 29.81
CA ARG A 183 5.73 65.83 29.54
C ARG A 183 5.94 67.17 30.27
N ARG A 184 6.74 67.19 31.33
CA ARG A 184 7.03 68.39 32.14
C ARG A 184 8.27 69.16 31.66
N TRP A 185 8.97 68.67 30.63
CA TRP A 185 10.19 69.27 30.11
C TRP A 185 9.91 70.11 28.86
N ASN A 186 10.74 71.12 28.61
CA ASN A 186 10.65 71.95 27.41
C ASN A 186 10.80 71.09 26.14
N VAL A 187 10.19 71.53 25.03
CA VAL A 187 10.05 70.75 23.80
C VAL A 187 11.38 70.26 23.24
N VAL A 188 12.41 71.12 23.27
CA VAL A 188 13.74 70.81 22.71
C VAL A 188 14.44 69.64 23.46
N PRO A 189 14.66 69.69 24.78
CA PRO A 189 15.26 68.56 25.50
C PRO A 189 14.38 67.30 25.50
N ARG A 190 13.05 67.46 25.43
CA ARG A 190 12.11 66.34 25.33
C ARG A 190 12.24 65.58 24.01
N MET A 191 12.38 66.30 22.89
CA MET A 191 12.57 65.71 21.57
C MET A 191 13.92 65.01 21.46
N LEU A 192 14.97 65.62 22.02
CA LEU A 192 16.31 65.04 22.04
C LEU A 192 16.36 63.76 22.88
N LEU A 193 15.70 63.72 24.03
CA LEU A 193 15.61 62.53 24.88
C LEU A 193 14.85 61.38 24.20
N ALA A 194 13.74 61.68 23.52
CA ALA A 194 12.96 60.67 22.79
C ALA A 194 13.73 60.08 21.60
N PHE A 195 14.47 60.92 20.86
CA PHE A 195 15.27 60.49 19.71
C PHE A 195 16.48 59.64 20.13
N VAL A 196 17.16 60.03 21.22
CA VAL A 196 18.27 59.24 21.77
C VAL A 196 17.76 57.92 22.32
N GLY A 197 16.65 57.93 23.08
CA GLY A 197 16.07 56.71 23.65
C GLY A 197 15.65 55.69 22.59
N SER A 198 15.04 56.13 21.49
CA SER A 198 14.62 55.24 20.42
C SER A 198 15.78 54.72 19.56
N THR A 199 16.81 55.53 19.35
CA THR A 199 18.04 55.10 18.65
C THR A 199 18.78 54.00 19.42
N VAL A 200 18.85 54.09 20.75
CA VAL A 200 19.50 53.07 21.59
C VAL A 200 18.75 51.74 21.54
N VAL A 201 17.42 51.76 21.60
CA VAL A 201 16.58 50.55 21.49
C VAL A 201 16.74 49.89 20.12
N ALA A 202 16.77 50.68 19.04
CA ALA A 202 16.99 50.17 17.70
C ALA A 202 18.32 49.39 17.57
N VAL A 203 19.41 49.94 18.12
CA VAL A 203 20.73 49.29 18.08
C VAL A 203 20.74 48.01 18.93
N ALA A 204 20.08 48.02 20.10
CA ALA A 204 20.03 46.88 20.99
C ALA A 204 19.25 45.70 20.38
N GLU A 205 18.09 45.95 19.76
CA GLU A 205 17.29 44.87 19.14
C GLU A 205 18.00 44.23 17.93
N VAL A 206 18.66 45.04 17.10
CA VAL A 206 19.45 44.53 15.96
C VAL A 206 20.62 43.65 16.45
N ALA A 207 21.29 44.04 17.54
CA ALA A 207 22.39 43.27 18.11
C ALA A 207 21.92 41.91 18.68
N ILE A 208 20.79 41.88 19.38
CA ILE A 208 20.20 40.65 19.93
C ILE A 208 19.83 39.68 18.81
N TYR A 209 19.20 40.18 17.75
CA TYR A 209 18.80 39.34 16.62
C TYR A 209 19.98 38.79 15.82
N MET A 210 21.01 39.61 15.57
CA MET A 210 22.28 39.15 15.00
C MET A 210 22.90 38.02 15.82
N GLY A 211 22.84 38.11 17.15
CA GLY A 211 23.27 37.03 18.06
C GLY A 211 22.43 35.75 17.94
N TYR A 212 21.12 35.88 17.77
CA TYR A 212 20.20 34.76 17.59
C TYR A 212 20.43 34.01 16.27
N ILE A 213 20.57 34.73 15.14
CA ILE A 213 20.87 34.11 13.84
C ILE A 213 22.18 33.32 13.88
N LYS A 214 23.22 33.89 14.50
CA LYS A 214 24.52 33.21 14.64
C LYS A 214 24.38 31.88 15.37
N ARG A 215 23.62 31.84 16.47
CA ARG A 215 23.36 30.60 17.23
C ARG A 215 22.54 29.57 16.44
N ILE A 216 21.57 29.99 15.64
CA ILE A 216 20.81 29.07 14.76
C ILE A 216 21.70 28.48 13.68
N GLY A 217 22.60 29.27 13.09
CA GLY A 217 23.58 28.78 12.12
C GLY A 217 24.51 27.71 12.73
N ASP A 218 24.97 27.96 13.96
CA ASP A 218 25.81 27.02 14.72
C ASP A 218 25.05 25.73 15.10
N ALA A 219 23.73 25.81 15.33
CA ALA A 219 22.88 24.65 15.59
C ALA A 219 22.62 23.80 14.33
N LYS A 220 22.29 24.44 13.19
CA LYS A 220 22.06 23.75 11.91
C LYS A 220 23.31 23.05 11.37
N THR A 221 24.49 23.62 11.62
CA THR A 221 25.77 23.00 11.23
C THR A 221 26.17 21.82 12.12
N LYS A 222 25.67 21.75 13.36
CA LYS A 222 25.76 20.56 14.22
C LYS A 222 24.80 19.44 13.77
N GLU A 223 23.59 19.76 13.32
CA GLU A 223 22.63 18.78 12.79
C GLU A 223 23.08 18.14 11.45
N ARG A 224 23.67 18.92 10.53
CA ARG A 224 24.14 18.39 9.22
C ARG A 224 25.34 17.44 9.30
N LYS A 225 26.03 17.33 10.45
CA LYS A 225 27.22 16.47 10.62
C LYS A 225 26.90 15.03 11.05
N ALA A 226 25.65 14.69 11.33
CA ALA A 226 25.24 13.31 11.59
C ALA A 226 24.95 12.56 10.27
N ILE A 227 25.99 12.36 9.45
CA ILE A 227 25.94 11.38 8.36
C ILE A 227 26.61 10.12 8.89
N GLU A 228 25.79 9.15 9.30
CA GLU A 228 26.25 7.83 9.74
C GLU A 228 26.95 7.11 8.59
N LYS A 229 28.24 6.81 8.77
CA LYS A 229 28.97 5.87 7.92
C LYS A 229 28.72 4.46 8.46
N LYS A 230 28.13 3.60 7.65
CA LYS A 230 27.87 2.19 7.97
C LYS A 230 29.05 1.34 7.48
N GLU A 231 29.50 0.44 8.34
CA GLU A 231 30.60 -0.49 8.09
C GLU A 231 30.07 -1.92 7.88
N ILE A 232 30.84 -2.72 7.15
CA ILE A 232 30.42 -3.96 6.46
C ILE A 232 30.54 -5.19 7.37
N LEU A 233 29.57 -6.10 7.30
CA LEU A 233 29.73 -7.52 7.67
C LEU A 233 29.02 -8.43 6.65
N ASP A 234 29.64 -9.58 6.37
CA ASP A 234 29.51 -10.40 5.14
C ASP A 234 28.15 -11.06 4.83
N THR A 235 28.01 -11.40 3.54
CA THR A 235 26.85 -11.99 2.84
C THR A 235 26.71 -13.51 3.08
N TRP A 236 25.49 -14.01 3.26
CA TRP A 236 25.22 -15.45 3.39
C TRP A 236 24.66 -16.03 2.07
N ILE A 237 25.35 -17.02 1.51
CA ILE A 237 24.83 -17.95 0.48
C ILE A 237 24.86 -19.32 1.13
N ILE A 238 23.69 -19.93 1.36
CA ILE A 238 23.61 -21.29 1.92
C ILE A 238 23.38 -22.26 0.76
N ASP A 239 24.48 -22.81 0.23
CA ASP A 239 24.43 -24.05 -0.54
C ASP A 239 24.33 -25.22 0.44
N GLY A 240 23.34 -26.08 0.26
CA GLY A 240 23.23 -27.32 1.00
C GLY A 240 24.31 -28.31 0.58
N LYS A 241 25.51 -28.23 1.17
CA LYS A 241 26.45 -29.34 1.42
C LYS A 241 27.72 -28.87 2.14
N SER A 242 28.00 -29.49 3.29
CA SER A 242 29.21 -29.36 4.09
C SER A 242 30.46 -29.85 3.37
N THR A 243 31.52 -29.04 3.27
CA THR A 243 32.93 -29.54 3.35
C THR A 243 33.88 -28.43 3.79
N SER A 244 34.59 -28.68 4.88
CA SER A 244 35.63 -27.83 5.48
C SER A 244 36.94 -27.83 4.68
N GLN A 245 37.46 -26.66 4.29
CA GLN A 245 38.88 -26.46 4.00
C GLN A 245 39.35 -25.06 4.44
N GLN A 246 40.39 -25.07 5.27
CA GLN A 246 41.12 -23.92 5.82
C GLN A 246 41.95 -23.21 4.75
N THR A 247 41.97 -21.88 4.74
CA THR A 247 43.11 -21.10 4.25
C THR A 247 43.37 -19.89 5.16
N ASN A 248 44.61 -19.85 5.67
CA ASN A 248 45.19 -18.80 6.52
C ASN A 248 45.43 -17.52 5.73
N VAL A 249 45.10 -16.35 6.30
CA VAL A 249 45.81 -15.09 6.01
C VAL A 249 46.02 -14.29 7.29
N SER A 250 47.26 -13.84 7.43
CA SER A 250 47.95 -13.29 8.60
C SER A 250 47.62 -11.83 8.94
N ASP A 251 47.61 -11.56 10.25
CA ASP A 251 47.62 -10.25 10.91
C ASP A 251 48.75 -9.31 10.45
N SER A 252 48.43 -8.00 10.37
CA SER A 252 49.34 -6.96 10.88
C SER A 252 48.65 -5.60 11.10
N VAL A 253 48.34 -5.24 12.34
CA VAL A 253 48.28 -3.83 12.78
C VAL A 253 48.93 -3.69 14.16
N ARG A 254 50.06 -2.96 14.22
CA ARG A 254 50.77 -2.60 15.46
C ARG A 254 50.19 -1.29 16.03
N PHE A 255 49.69 -1.33 17.27
CA PHE A 255 49.48 -0.15 18.11
C PHE A 255 50.65 0.08 19.08
N ARG A 256 51.02 1.36 19.26
CA ARG A 256 52.09 1.83 20.15
C ARG A 256 51.52 2.23 21.53
N LYS A 257 52.32 1.93 22.55
CA LYS A 257 52.03 1.72 23.98
C LYS A 257 52.14 2.99 24.85
N GLY A 258 51.37 3.04 25.94
CA GLY A 258 51.71 3.70 27.22
C GLY A 258 50.72 3.23 28.31
N LYS A 259 51.04 2.26 29.19
CA LYS A 259 51.72 2.34 30.52
C LYS A 259 51.03 3.33 31.48
N GLY A 260 50.54 3.00 32.67
CA GLY A 260 50.51 1.81 33.55
C GLY A 260 49.46 2.10 34.67
N GLY A 261 49.12 1.28 35.66
CA GLY A 261 49.61 0.00 36.14
C GLY A 261 48.65 -0.60 37.19
N LYS A 262 48.54 -1.93 37.15
CA LYS A 262 48.30 -2.95 38.20
C LYS A 262 47.33 -2.65 39.37
N HIS A 263 46.20 -3.36 39.37
CA HIS A 263 45.92 -4.39 40.39
C HIS A 263 44.97 -5.48 39.87
N ARG A 264 45.07 -6.66 40.49
CA ARG A 264 44.86 -8.00 39.94
C ARG A 264 43.54 -8.59 40.47
N LYS A 265 42.59 -8.94 39.60
CA LYS A 265 41.48 -9.87 39.91
C LYS A 265 41.38 -10.92 38.79
N HIS A 266 41.43 -12.18 39.19
CA HIS A 266 41.16 -13.34 38.36
C HIS A 266 39.75 -13.21 37.75
N ARG A 267 39.66 -13.32 36.42
CA ARG A 267 38.39 -13.49 35.70
C ARG A 267 38.45 -14.83 34.98
N HIS A 268 37.43 -15.64 35.27
CA HIS A 268 37.11 -16.86 34.54
C HIS A 268 37.10 -16.60 33.04
N HIS A 269 37.69 -17.52 32.28
CA HIS A 269 37.38 -17.70 30.86
C HIS A 269 35.93 -18.18 30.78
N GLU A 270 35.01 -17.26 30.53
CA GLU A 270 33.68 -17.61 30.06
C GLU A 270 33.74 -17.60 28.54
N GLN A 271 33.71 -18.82 28.03
CA GLN A 271 33.56 -19.19 26.64
C GLN A 271 32.27 -18.53 26.14
N ILE A 272 32.37 -17.55 25.22
CA ILE A 272 31.20 -17.08 24.48
C ILE A 272 30.86 -18.20 23.48
N VAL A 273 30.12 -19.18 23.98
CA VAL A 273 29.23 -19.99 23.18
C VAL A 273 28.28 -18.98 22.53
N LEU A 274 28.27 -18.90 21.20
CA LEU A 274 27.12 -18.36 20.47
C LEU A 274 25.93 -19.19 20.95
N GLY A 275 25.18 -18.66 21.92
CA GLY A 275 23.96 -19.29 22.36
C GLY A 275 23.09 -19.45 21.12
N GLU A 276 22.65 -20.67 20.85
CA GLU A 276 21.49 -20.91 20.03
C GLU A 276 20.40 -19.96 20.55
N MET A 277 20.14 -18.87 19.82
CA MET A 277 18.97 -18.04 20.10
C MET A 277 17.78 -18.96 19.87
N ALA A 278 16.92 -19.10 20.88
CA ALA A 278 15.68 -19.83 20.72
C ALA A 278 14.98 -19.34 19.45
N PRO A 279 14.46 -20.25 18.59
CA PRO A 279 13.82 -19.87 17.35
C PRO A 279 12.72 -18.85 17.62
N LYS A 280 12.77 -17.70 16.94
CA LYS A 280 11.78 -16.63 17.11
C LYS A 280 10.40 -17.16 16.69
N GLU A 281 9.40 -16.95 17.54
CA GLU A 281 8.03 -17.35 17.21
C GLU A 281 7.36 -16.25 16.38
N PHE A 282 7.17 -16.50 15.08
CA PHE A 282 6.54 -15.56 14.16
C PHE A 282 4.99 -15.61 14.16
N HIS A 283 4.40 -16.36 15.11
CA HIS A 283 2.94 -16.53 15.26
C HIS A 283 2.22 -16.86 13.96
N HIS A 284 2.85 -17.72 13.15
CA HIS A 284 2.28 -18.17 11.89
C HIS A 284 0.99 -18.98 12.18
N PRO A 285 -0.13 -18.73 11.47
CA PRO A 285 -1.42 -19.35 11.78
C PRO A 285 -1.46 -20.87 11.52
N PHE A 286 -0.44 -21.39 10.86
CA PHE A 286 -0.19 -22.81 10.60
C PHE A 286 1.22 -23.16 11.05
N GLN A 287 1.55 -24.45 11.15
CA GLN A 287 2.95 -24.85 11.32
C GLN A 287 3.77 -24.42 10.09
N PRO A 288 4.73 -23.48 10.23
CA PRO A 288 5.51 -23.02 9.08
C PRO A 288 6.48 -24.10 8.62
N TYR A 289 6.75 -24.14 7.32
CA TYR A 289 7.87 -24.93 6.77
C TYR A 289 9.20 -24.27 7.13
N ASP A 290 10.28 -25.04 7.20
CA ASP A 290 11.63 -24.52 7.50
C ASP A 290 12.02 -23.36 6.57
N ILE A 291 11.68 -23.46 5.28
CA ILE A 291 11.93 -22.39 4.31
C ILE A 291 11.12 -21.12 4.58
N GLN A 292 9.91 -21.24 5.16
CA GLN A 292 9.09 -20.10 5.53
C GLN A 292 9.64 -19.45 6.79
N GLN A 293 10.15 -20.24 7.73
CA GLN A 293 10.81 -19.73 8.93
C GLN A 293 12.08 -18.94 8.56
N GLN A 294 12.93 -19.50 7.71
CA GLN A 294 14.11 -18.80 7.18
C GLN A 294 13.73 -17.50 6.45
N PHE A 295 12.66 -17.53 5.65
CA PHE A 295 12.15 -16.33 4.98
C PHE A 295 11.74 -15.25 6.00
N MET A 296 11.00 -15.64 7.05
CA MET A 296 10.54 -14.72 8.09
C MET A 296 11.69 -14.14 8.92
N GLU A 297 12.71 -14.94 9.23
CA GLU A 297 13.93 -14.52 9.92
C GLU A 297 14.73 -13.52 9.07
N ALA A 298 15.01 -13.86 7.81
CA ALA A 298 15.71 -12.97 6.90
C ALA A 298 14.95 -11.66 6.66
N LEU A 299 13.61 -11.72 6.57
CA LEU A 299 12.76 -10.53 6.46
C LEU A 299 12.86 -9.65 7.71
N TYR A 300 12.72 -10.25 8.89
CA TYR A 300 12.83 -9.54 10.16
C TYR A 300 14.17 -8.82 10.26
N ASP A 301 15.27 -9.52 9.99
CA ASP A 301 16.61 -8.97 10.12
C ASP A 301 16.85 -7.86 9.09
N CYS A 302 16.36 -8.01 7.86
CA CYS A 302 16.43 -6.96 6.84
C CYS A 302 15.72 -5.67 7.29
N ILE A 303 14.57 -5.78 7.95
CA ILE A 303 13.81 -4.64 8.47
C ILE A 303 14.52 -4.01 9.69
N GLU A 304 15.05 -4.84 10.59
CA GLU A 304 15.76 -4.38 11.79
C GLU A 304 16.99 -3.56 11.40
N HIS A 305 17.79 -4.06 10.44
CA HIS A 305 19.01 -3.41 9.94
C HIS A 305 18.76 -2.27 8.94
N LYS A 306 17.49 -1.91 8.67
CA LYS A 306 17.13 -0.79 7.79
C LYS A 306 17.68 -0.94 6.36
N GLN A 307 17.55 -2.14 5.79
CA GLN A 307 18.14 -2.50 4.49
C GLN A 307 17.10 -2.54 3.37
N VAL A 308 17.60 -2.62 2.12
CA VAL A 308 16.80 -3.02 0.98
C VAL A 308 16.86 -4.55 0.85
N GLY A 309 15.70 -5.19 0.81
CA GLY A 309 15.57 -6.64 0.72
C GLY A 309 15.01 -7.08 -0.63
N ILE A 310 15.60 -8.10 -1.27
CA ILE A 310 15.06 -8.75 -2.47
C ILE A 310 14.78 -10.21 -2.14
N PHE A 311 13.51 -10.55 -2.02
CA PHE A 311 13.01 -11.84 -1.58
C PHE A 311 12.30 -12.57 -2.73
N GLU A 312 12.88 -13.70 -3.13
CA GLU A 312 12.25 -14.67 -4.01
C GLU A 312 11.62 -15.78 -3.19
N SER A 313 10.32 -15.97 -3.40
CA SER A 313 9.58 -17.08 -2.82
C SER A 313 8.67 -17.69 -3.85
N PRO A 314 8.92 -18.93 -4.31
CA PRO A 314 8.11 -19.58 -5.34
C PRO A 314 6.61 -19.55 -5.03
N THR A 315 5.79 -19.65 -6.07
CA THR A 315 4.34 -19.73 -5.93
C THR A 315 3.94 -20.94 -5.08
N GLY A 316 2.93 -20.76 -4.23
CA GLY A 316 2.42 -21.86 -3.41
C GLY A 316 3.16 -22.11 -2.09
N THR A 317 4.26 -21.41 -1.81
CA THR A 317 5.02 -21.56 -0.55
C THR A 317 4.52 -20.68 0.59
N GLY A 318 3.40 -19.98 0.43
CA GLY A 318 2.82 -19.11 1.49
C GLY A 318 3.48 -17.73 1.65
N LYS A 319 4.14 -17.21 0.60
CA LYS A 319 4.82 -15.89 0.57
C LYS A 319 4.07 -14.78 1.32
N SER A 320 2.79 -14.56 1.02
CA SER A 320 2.02 -13.47 1.62
C SER A 320 1.88 -13.61 3.14
N LEU A 321 1.62 -14.84 3.64
CA LEU A 321 1.58 -15.09 5.08
C LEU A 321 2.94 -14.90 5.73
N SER A 322 4.03 -15.36 5.10
CA SER A 322 5.39 -15.17 5.61
C SER A 322 5.78 -13.68 5.66
N LEU A 323 5.41 -12.88 4.65
CA LEU A 323 5.59 -11.43 4.67
C LEU A 323 4.81 -10.76 5.81
N ILE A 324 3.54 -11.14 6.00
CA ILE A 324 2.69 -10.60 7.08
C ILE A 324 3.28 -10.94 8.45
N CYS A 325 3.56 -12.22 8.70
CA CYS A 325 4.03 -12.71 9.99
C CYS A 325 5.40 -12.11 10.34
N GLY A 326 6.36 -12.12 9.41
CA GLY A 326 7.69 -11.55 9.66
C GLY A 326 7.63 -10.04 9.91
N ALA A 327 6.91 -9.27 9.08
CA ALA A 327 6.83 -7.82 9.22
C ALA A 327 6.05 -7.36 10.48
N LEU A 328 4.94 -8.02 10.80
CA LEU A 328 4.14 -7.64 11.97
C LEU A 328 4.76 -8.11 13.29
N THR A 329 5.44 -9.26 13.31
CA THR A 329 6.23 -9.69 14.49
C THR A 329 7.32 -8.66 14.78
N TRP A 330 8.07 -8.24 13.75
CA TRP A 330 9.03 -7.15 13.88
C TRP A 330 8.37 -5.87 14.40
N LEU A 331 7.22 -5.48 13.85
CA LEU A 331 6.51 -4.26 14.27
C LEU A 331 6.12 -4.30 15.76
N ARG A 332 5.58 -5.42 16.24
CA ARG A 332 5.18 -5.61 17.64
C ARG A 332 6.39 -5.57 18.57
N GLU A 333 7.46 -6.27 18.24
CA GLU A 333 8.69 -6.27 19.03
C GLU A 333 9.38 -4.89 19.03
N HIS A 334 9.42 -4.21 17.88
CA HIS A 334 9.97 -2.87 17.77
C HIS A 334 9.16 -1.87 18.63
N LYS A 335 7.83 -1.98 18.66
CA LYS A 335 6.98 -1.17 19.56
C LYS A 335 7.36 -1.38 21.03
N ARG A 336 7.57 -2.64 21.45
CA ARG A 336 8.01 -2.97 22.81
C ARG A 336 9.39 -2.38 23.13
N LYS A 337 10.39 -2.60 22.25
CA LYS A 337 11.73 -2.02 22.40
C LYS A 337 11.69 -0.49 22.49
N THR A 338 10.93 0.16 21.61
CA THR A 338 10.81 1.63 21.59
C THR A 338 10.17 2.17 22.87
N PHE A 339 9.19 1.45 23.42
CA PHE A 339 8.57 1.79 24.70
C PHE A 339 9.58 1.68 25.85
N ASP A 340 10.33 0.58 25.92
CA ASP A 340 11.36 0.37 26.94
C ASP A 340 12.48 1.44 26.84
N GLU A 341 12.89 1.80 25.63
CA GLU A 341 13.84 2.90 25.38
C GLU A 341 13.29 4.27 25.78
N ALA A 342 12.00 4.54 25.53
CA ALA A 342 11.37 5.80 25.90
C ALA A 342 11.28 5.96 27.42
N LEU A 343 11.10 4.86 28.16
CA LEU A 343 11.18 4.83 29.62
C LEU A 343 12.62 5.04 30.11
N ALA A 344 13.61 4.46 29.42
CA ALA A 344 15.02 4.61 29.77
C ALA A 344 15.55 6.04 29.55
N LYS A 345 15.08 6.73 28.50
CA LYS A 345 15.49 8.11 28.12
C LYS A 345 14.88 9.23 28.97
N VAL A 346 14.14 8.91 30.04
CA VAL A 346 13.75 9.93 31.02
C VAL A 346 15.04 10.37 31.74
N GLU A 347 15.67 11.41 31.19
CA GLU A 347 16.81 12.12 31.78
C GLU A 347 16.34 12.88 33.01
N VAL A 348 17.04 12.66 34.11
CA VAL A 348 16.80 13.31 35.40
C VAL A 348 18.17 13.78 35.88
N ASP A 349 18.26 14.97 36.49
CA ASP A 349 19.51 15.50 37.04
C ASP A 349 20.15 14.51 38.02
N ASP A 350 21.49 14.39 37.99
CA ASP A 350 22.27 13.46 38.85
C ASP A 350 22.06 13.72 40.36
N ASP A 351 21.45 14.85 40.73
CA ASP A 351 21.15 15.27 42.11
C ASP A 351 19.75 14.83 42.60
N GLU A 352 18.88 14.26 41.75
CA GLU A 352 17.55 13.80 42.17
C GLU A 352 17.57 12.37 42.75
N PRO A 353 16.80 12.08 43.83
CA PRO A 353 16.73 10.74 44.41
C PRO A 353 16.12 9.69 43.48
N ASP A 354 16.64 8.45 43.53
CA ASP A 354 16.20 7.31 42.69
C ASP A 354 14.68 7.06 42.65
N TRP A 355 13.98 7.32 43.76
CA TRP A 355 12.52 7.14 43.85
C TRP A 355 11.73 8.15 42.99
N MET A 356 12.29 9.33 42.76
CA MET A 356 11.69 10.41 41.96
C MET A 356 11.83 10.10 40.46
N THR A 357 13.00 9.59 40.06
CA THR A 357 13.26 9.07 38.71
C THR A 357 12.38 7.85 38.40
N GLN A 358 12.23 6.92 39.34
CA GLN A 358 11.32 5.78 39.20
C GLN A 358 9.86 6.24 39.07
N HIS A 359 9.40 7.18 39.90
CA HIS A 359 8.05 7.71 39.82
C HIS A 359 7.79 8.47 38.50
N ALA A 360 8.76 9.24 37.99
CA ALA A 360 8.66 9.92 36.70
C ALA A 360 8.55 8.93 35.53
N ARG A 361 9.35 7.86 35.56
CA ARG A 361 9.26 6.75 34.57
C ARG A 361 7.93 6.03 34.66
N GLU A 362 7.44 5.72 35.87
CA GLU A 362 6.15 5.09 36.11
C GLU A 362 4.96 5.98 35.71
N ALA A 363 5.04 7.29 35.92
CA ALA A 363 4.02 8.25 35.51
C ALA A 363 3.92 8.32 33.98
N ARG A 364 5.05 8.47 33.28
CA ARG A 364 5.11 8.45 31.81
C ARG A 364 4.64 7.12 31.23
N SER A 365 5.02 6.00 31.86
CA SER A 365 4.55 4.66 31.49
C SER A 365 3.04 4.52 31.62
N ARG A 366 2.46 5.02 32.72
CA ARG A 366 1.01 5.01 32.95
C ARG A 366 0.26 5.86 31.94
N GLU A 367 0.76 7.04 31.61
CA GLU A 367 0.16 7.94 30.62
C GLU A 367 0.07 7.30 29.22
N ILE A 368 1.18 6.73 28.73
CA ILE A 368 1.23 6.05 27.43
C ILE A 368 0.28 4.85 27.39
N ARG A 369 0.23 4.04 28.47
CA ARG A 369 -0.70 2.90 28.57
C ARG A 369 -2.15 3.37 28.64
N GLN A 370 -2.44 4.42 29.41
CA GLN A 370 -3.79 4.95 29.55
C GLN A 370 -4.33 5.42 28.18
N MET A 371 -3.57 6.23 27.45
CA MET A 371 -4.01 6.69 26.12
C MET A 371 -4.32 5.54 25.16
N ARG A 372 -3.50 4.48 25.19
CA ARG A 372 -3.70 3.29 24.32
C ARG A 372 -4.89 2.45 24.76
N THR A 373 -5.04 2.17 26.05
CA THR A 373 -6.19 1.42 26.59
C THR A 373 -7.50 2.15 26.32
N GLU A 374 -7.53 3.48 26.42
CA GLU A 374 -8.70 4.29 26.05
C GLU A 374 -9.02 4.20 24.55
N PHE A 375 -8.00 4.18 23.68
CA PHE A 375 -8.20 3.98 22.24
C PHE A 375 -8.69 2.56 21.91
N GLU A 376 -8.10 1.53 22.51
CA GLU A 376 -8.52 0.13 22.34
C GLU A 376 -9.93 -0.12 22.89
N ALA A 377 -10.29 0.49 24.03
CA ALA A 377 -11.64 0.42 24.59
C ALA A 377 -12.68 1.04 23.65
N ARG A 378 -12.37 2.17 22.99
CA ARG A 378 -13.23 2.76 21.95
C ARG A 378 -13.44 1.80 20.78
N LEU A 379 -12.38 1.22 20.24
CA LEU A 379 -12.49 0.25 19.15
C LEU A 379 -13.28 -1.00 19.57
N CYS A 380 -13.08 -1.50 20.80
CA CYS A 380 -13.84 -2.63 21.34
C CYS A 380 -15.34 -2.32 21.48
N ALA A 381 -15.69 -1.12 21.95
CA ALA A 381 -17.08 -0.68 22.04
C ALA A 381 -17.75 -0.62 20.65
N VAL A 382 -17.01 -0.17 19.64
CA VAL A 382 -17.46 -0.16 18.23
C VAL A 382 -17.71 -1.58 17.72
N ARG A 383 -16.78 -2.52 17.95
CA ARG A 383 -16.94 -3.94 17.59
C ARG A 383 -18.21 -4.54 18.20
N GLU A 384 -18.43 -4.30 19.49
CA GLU A 384 -19.59 -4.84 20.21
C GLU A 384 -20.91 -4.26 19.70
N ARG A 385 -20.93 -2.97 19.34
CA ARG A 385 -22.08 -2.32 18.73
C ARG A 385 -22.39 -2.93 17.35
N GLU A 386 -21.37 -3.16 16.51
CA GLU A 386 -21.56 -3.82 15.22
C GLU A 386 -22.07 -5.26 15.36
N ARG A 387 -21.52 -6.03 16.32
CA ARG A 387 -21.95 -7.41 16.60
C ARG A 387 -23.43 -7.46 16.98
N LYS A 388 -23.86 -6.61 17.91
CA LYS A 388 -25.28 -6.50 18.33
C LYS A 388 -26.19 -6.13 17.15
N VAL A 389 -25.77 -5.24 16.27
CA VAL A 389 -26.55 -4.88 15.07
C VAL A 389 -26.64 -6.06 14.09
N LYS A 390 -25.53 -6.80 13.89
CA LYS A 390 -25.51 -7.99 13.03
C LYS A 390 -26.37 -9.13 13.58
N GLU A 391 -26.34 -9.36 14.89
CA GLU A 391 -27.17 -10.36 15.57
C GLU A 391 -28.67 -10.00 15.52
N ARG A 392 -29.01 -8.71 15.61
CA ARG A 392 -30.38 -8.22 15.41
C ARG A 392 -30.84 -8.39 13.96
N ALA A 393 -29.98 -8.05 12.99
CA ALA A 393 -30.26 -8.22 11.57
C ALA A 393 -30.37 -9.70 11.15
N ALA A 394 -29.59 -10.60 11.76
CA ALA A 394 -29.68 -12.04 11.52
C ALA A 394 -30.95 -12.69 12.12
N LYS A 395 -31.58 -12.03 13.10
CA LYS A 395 -32.85 -12.48 13.72
C LYS A 395 -34.09 -11.89 13.05
N GLU A 396 -33.96 -10.82 12.29
CA GLU A 396 -35.05 -10.17 11.56
C GLU A 396 -34.87 -10.36 10.05
N GLU A 397 -35.34 -11.47 9.49
CA GLU A 397 -35.62 -11.54 8.05
C GLU A 397 -36.84 -10.67 7.75
N ARG A 398 -36.63 -9.45 7.22
CA ARG A 398 -37.71 -8.63 6.65
C ARG A 398 -37.54 -8.45 5.14
N PRO A 399 -38.62 -8.60 4.36
CA PRO A 399 -38.59 -8.37 2.92
C PRO A 399 -38.58 -6.87 2.60
N PHE A 400 -37.61 -6.42 1.80
CA PHE A 400 -37.52 -5.04 1.34
C PHE A 400 -38.64 -4.69 0.34
N LYS A 401 -39.49 -3.71 0.68
CA LYS A 401 -40.36 -3.01 -0.27
C LYS A 401 -39.58 -1.83 -0.86
N ARG A 402 -39.30 -1.86 -2.17
CA ARG A 402 -38.72 -0.76 -2.94
C ARG A 402 -39.70 0.43 -2.96
N GLN A 403 -39.26 1.58 -2.44
CA GLN A 403 -39.92 2.86 -2.67
C GLN A 403 -39.41 3.48 -3.98
N LYS A 404 -40.34 3.97 -4.79
CA LYS A 404 -40.13 4.56 -6.11
C LYS A 404 -39.90 6.07 -5.93
N ALA A 405 -38.74 6.57 -6.32
CA ALA A 405 -38.43 8.00 -6.30
C ALA A 405 -39.04 8.69 -7.55
N SER A 406 -39.73 9.81 -7.34
CA SER A 406 -40.32 10.67 -8.37
C SER A 406 -39.25 11.53 -9.05
N LYS A 407 -39.38 11.69 -10.38
CA LYS A 407 -38.62 12.65 -11.19
C LYS A 407 -39.17 14.06 -10.96
N THR A 408 -38.26 15.03 -10.81
CA THR A 408 -38.54 16.45 -10.99
C THR A 408 -37.59 16.94 -12.09
N GLU A 409 -38.18 17.45 -13.16
CA GLU A 409 -37.49 18.19 -14.23
C GLU A 409 -37.39 19.65 -13.80
N THR A 410 -36.23 20.27 -14.00
CA THR A 410 -36.05 21.73 -13.92
C THR A 410 -35.01 22.16 -14.95
N GLU A 411 -35.30 23.32 -15.53
CA GLU A 411 -34.86 23.86 -16.81
C GLU A 411 -33.44 24.46 -16.79
N ASP A 412 -32.77 24.32 -17.93
CA ASP A 412 -31.44 24.84 -18.24
C ASP A 412 -31.49 26.27 -18.79
N VAL A 413 -31.06 27.27 -18.01
CA VAL A 413 -30.62 28.56 -18.56
C VAL A 413 -29.54 29.18 -17.63
N ALA A 414 -28.30 28.68 -17.70
CA ALA A 414 -27.06 29.42 -17.37
C ALA A 414 -25.80 28.52 -17.48
N GLU A 415 -25.35 28.15 -18.68
CA GLU A 415 -24.25 27.17 -18.82
C GLU A 415 -22.98 27.67 -19.55
N GLU A 416 -23.00 28.79 -20.28
CA GLU A 416 -21.79 29.25 -21.00
C GLU A 416 -20.72 29.95 -20.13
N GLU A 417 -21.07 30.43 -18.92
CA GLU A 417 -20.11 31.09 -18.02
C GLU A 417 -19.09 30.12 -17.40
N GLN A 418 -19.46 28.85 -17.23
CA GLN A 418 -18.61 27.83 -16.61
C GLN A 418 -17.31 27.56 -17.38
N PHE A 419 -17.29 27.83 -18.69
CA PHE A 419 -16.15 27.51 -19.56
C PHE A 419 -15.12 28.63 -19.68
N VAL A 420 -15.34 29.82 -19.11
CA VAL A 420 -14.38 30.94 -19.19
C VAL A 420 -13.19 30.70 -18.27
N LEU A 421 -11.95 30.90 -18.75
CA LEU A 421 -10.76 30.84 -17.91
C LEU A 421 -10.77 31.99 -16.90
N GLU A 422 -10.41 31.68 -15.65
CA GLU A 422 -10.20 32.70 -14.63
C GLU A 422 -8.88 33.43 -14.91
N ASP A 423 -8.73 34.63 -14.35
CA ASP A 423 -7.56 35.46 -14.60
C ASP A 423 -6.30 34.83 -14.00
N TYR A 424 -5.33 34.51 -14.87
CA TYR A 424 -4.01 34.03 -14.46
C TYR A 424 -3.01 35.19 -14.41
N GLU A 425 -2.41 35.42 -13.25
CA GLU A 425 -1.36 36.41 -13.03
C GLU A 425 -0.05 35.67 -12.75
N SER A 426 0.92 35.83 -13.65
CA SER A 426 2.19 35.08 -13.63
C SER A 426 3.28 35.75 -12.78
N ASP A 427 3.03 36.96 -12.28
CA ASP A 427 4.06 37.88 -11.76
C ASP A 427 3.86 38.32 -10.30
N ASP A 428 2.96 37.68 -9.56
CA ASP A 428 2.89 37.88 -8.11
C ASP A 428 3.60 36.72 -7.39
N GLU A 429 4.66 37.07 -6.65
CA GLU A 429 5.03 36.33 -5.45
C GLU A 429 3.76 36.04 -4.65
N ILE A 430 3.61 34.77 -4.26
CA ILE A 430 2.43 34.22 -3.61
C ILE A 430 2.09 35.05 -2.36
N LYS A 431 1.02 35.86 -2.43
CA LYS A 431 0.31 36.28 -1.23
C LYS A 431 -0.64 35.15 -0.84
N PRO A 432 -0.50 34.54 0.35
CA PRO A 432 -1.44 33.52 0.80
C PRO A 432 -2.79 34.18 1.06
N ALA A 433 -3.81 33.71 0.34
CA ALA A 433 -5.20 34.05 0.62
C ALA A 433 -5.66 33.28 1.87
N GLY A 434 -6.05 34.02 2.91
CA GLY A 434 -6.96 33.55 3.95
C GLY A 434 -6.33 32.94 5.20
N ILE A 435 -5.62 33.73 5.99
CA ILE A 435 -5.42 33.47 7.43
C ILE A 435 -5.82 34.73 8.19
N SER A 436 -6.56 34.54 9.29
CA SER A 436 -7.10 35.56 10.19
C SER A 436 -6.13 36.72 10.46
N GLN A 437 -6.65 37.95 10.42
CA GLN A 437 -5.94 39.21 10.68
C GLN A 437 -5.54 39.41 12.16
N TYR A 438 -4.73 38.52 12.73
CA TYR A 438 -4.09 38.77 14.03
C TYR A 438 -2.66 38.22 14.03
N SER A 439 -1.72 39.01 14.57
CA SER A 439 -0.36 38.56 14.85
C SER A 439 -0.35 37.41 15.85
N THR A 440 0.65 36.54 15.78
CA THR A 440 0.83 35.38 16.68
C THR A 440 0.95 35.74 18.17
N GLU A 441 1.34 36.99 18.48
CA GLU A 441 1.32 37.51 19.85
C GLU A 441 -0.06 37.99 20.26
N THR A 442 -0.81 38.64 19.34
CA THR A 442 -2.20 39.06 19.61
C THR A 442 -3.17 37.89 19.72
N THR A 443 -2.95 36.78 19.00
CA THR A 443 -3.75 35.56 19.17
C THR A 443 -3.47 34.89 20.51
N LYS A 444 -2.19 34.79 20.93
CA LYS A 444 -1.81 34.29 22.26
C LYS A 444 -2.35 35.16 23.38
N LEU A 445 -2.38 36.48 23.20
CA LEU A 445 -2.96 37.41 24.17
C LEU A 445 -4.49 37.27 24.24
N MET A 446 -5.17 37.12 23.10
CA MET A 446 -6.64 36.91 23.05
C MET A 446 -7.08 35.53 23.56
N GLU A 447 -6.26 34.49 23.40
CA GLU A 447 -6.45 33.19 24.07
C GLU A 447 -6.27 33.30 25.58
N LYS A 448 -5.28 34.06 26.05
CA LYS A 448 -5.04 34.31 27.48
C LYS A 448 -6.13 35.17 28.13
N LEU A 449 -6.90 35.92 27.33
CA LEU A 449 -8.03 36.75 27.73
C LEU A 449 -9.41 36.08 27.49
N GLY A 450 -9.45 34.85 26.96
CA GLY A 450 -10.68 34.05 26.85
C GLY A 450 -11.66 34.46 25.74
N LEU A 451 -11.21 35.16 24.70
CA LEU A 451 -12.06 35.76 23.65
C LEU A 451 -12.14 34.95 22.34
N LEU A 452 -11.42 33.81 22.24
CA LEU A 452 -11.44 32.90 21.09
C LEU A 452 -11.78 31.46 21.56
N PRO A 453 -12.60 30.69 20.82
CA PRO A 453 -12.79 29.27 21.12
C PRO A 453 -11.47 28.53 20.87
N LYS A 454 -11.02 27.75 21.88
CA LYS A 454 -9.82 26.91 21.82
C LYS A 454 -9.87 25.99 20.61
N SER A 455 -9.15 26.33 19.54
CA SER A 455 -9.05 25.52 18.31
C SER A 455 -7.75 24.71 18.22
N GLY A 456 -6.84 24.84 19.20
CA GLY A 456 -5.57 24.13 19.25
C GLY A 456 -5.58 22.76 19.96
N GLU A 457 -6.62 22.40 20.70
CA GLU A 457 -6.66 21.10 21.42
C GLU A 457 -6.94 19.90 20.49
N ALA A 458 -7.45 20.13 19.27
CA ALA A 458 -7.70 19.07 18.28
C ALA A 458 -6.46 18.70 17.44
N GLN A 459 -5.66 19.70 17.04
CA GLN A 459 -4.43 19.45 16.25
C GLN A 459 -3.27 18.92 17.10
N ALA A 460 -3.12 19.38 18.35
CA ALA A 460 -2.10 18.83 19.25
C ALA A 460 -2.36 17.36 19.65
N LYS A 461 -3.62 16.90 19.61
CA LYS A 461 -3.98 15.48 19.85
C LYS A 461 -3.82 14.59 18.61
N GLU A 462 -3.74 15.16 17.40
CA GLU A 462 -3.59 14.39 16.16
C GLU A 462 -2.13 14.03 15.84
N GLU A 463 -1.16 14.87 16.22
CA GLU A 463 0.28 14.58 16.08
C GLU A 463 0.75 13.44 17.01
N ASP A 464 0.06 13.21 18.14
CA ASP A 464 0.42 12.19 19.15
C ASP A 464 0.02 10.74 18.77
N LEU A 465 -0.64 10.52 17.63
CA LEU A 465 -1.14 9.20 17.20
C LEU A 465 -0.41 8.61 15.99
N GLU A 466 0.70 9.20 15.55
CA GLU A 466 1.45 8.67 14.40
C GLU A 466 2.21 7.38 14.76
N GLU A 467 1.61 6.23 14.47
CA GLU A 467 2.26 4.93 14.67
C GLU A 467 3.26 4.63 13.56
N LEU A 468 4.30 3.82 13.85
CA LEU A 468 5.15 3.23 12.82
C LEU A 468 4.34 2.20 12.02
N LYS A 469 4.41 2.29 10.70
CA LYS A 469 3.53 1.55 9.79
C LYS A 469 4.31 0.62 8.87
N VAL A 470 3.68 -0.49 8.50
CA VAL A 470 4.09 -1.33 7.37
C VAL A 470 3.19 -0.96 6.18
N VAL A 471 3.78 -0.33 5.16
CA VAL A 471 3.11 0.00 3.91
C VAL A 471 3.25 -1.19 2.95
N PHE A 472 2.17 -1.89 2.71
CA PHE A 472 2.13 -3.04 1.80
C PHE A 472 1.56 -2.63 0.44
N CYS A 473 2.30 -2.94 -0.62
CA CYS A 473 1.99 -2.53 -1.97
C CYS A 473 1.94 -3.71 -2.92
N SER A 474 0.92 -3.76 -3.78
CA SER A 474 0.76 -4.81 -4.79
C SER A 474 0.28 -4.23 -6.11
N ARG A 475 0.47 -4.99 -7.19
CA ARG A 475 0.14 -4.55 -8.56
C ARG A 475 -1.36 -4.36 -8.78
N THR A 476 -2.20 -5.27 -8.29
CA THR A 476 -3.65 -5.25 -8.54
C THR A 476 -4.50 -5.17 -7.27
N HIS A 477 -5.72 -4.65 -7.43
CA HIS A 477 -6.69 -4.62 -6.33
C HIS A 477 -7.06 -6.02 -5.83
N SER A 478 -7.18 -7.00 -6.74
CA SER A 478 -7.50 -8.39 -6.39
C SER A 478 -6.43 -9.03 -5.49
N GLN A 479 -5.15 -8.72 -5.71
CA GLN A 479 -4.06 -9.17 -4.85
C GLN A 479 -4.14 -8.53 -3.46
N LEU A 480 -4.48 -7.25 -3.38
CA LEU A 480 -4.71 -6.58 -2.10
C LEU A 480 -5.89 -7.20 -1.34
N SER A 481 -7.00 -7.51 -2.01
CA SER A 481 -8.13 -8.22 -1.37
C SER A 481 -7.72 -9.61 -0.86
N GLN A 482 -6.89 -10.35 -1.62
CA GLN A 482 -6.35 -11.64 -1.17
C GLN A 482 -5.46 -11.47 0.06
N PHE A 483 -4.57 -10.48 0.04
CA PHE A 483 -3.70 -10.14 1.17
C PHE A 483 -4.50 -9.81 2.44
N VAL A 484 -5.57 -9.01 2.31
CA VAL A 484 -6.48 -8.68 3.41
C VAL A 484 -7.16 -9.93 3.98
N GLY A 485 -7.47 -10.92 3.13
CA GLY A 485 -7.97 -12.23 3.56
C GLY A 485 -6.96 -13.03 4.39
N GLU A 486 -5.68 -13.03 3.98
CA GLU A 486 -4.60 -13.69 4.73
C GLU A 486 -4.29 -12.96 6.05
N LEU A 487 -4.31 -11.62 6.05
CA LEU A 487 -4.08 -10.80 7.24
C LEU A 487 -5.09 -11.11 8.36
N LYS A 488 -6.35 -11.38 8.01
CA LYS A 488 -7.40 -11.76 8.97
C LYS A 488 -7.11 -13.07 9.71
N ARG A 489 -6.21 -13.92 9.22
CA ARG A 489 -5.88 -15.22 9.81
C ARG A 489 -4.78 -15.10 10.88
N VAL A 490 -4.01 -14.02 10.86
CA VAL A 490 -2.86 -13.84 11.75
C VAL A 490 -3.31 -13.24 13.08
N SER A 491 -2.86 -13.82 14.19
CA SER A 491 -3.10 -13.33 15.55
C SER A 491 -1.76 -13.17 16.25
N LEU A 492 -1.52 -11.99 16.81
CA LEU A 492 -0.25 -11.61 17.43
C LEU A 492 -0.47 -11.20 18.89
N PRO A 493 0.55 -11.37 19.75
CA PRO A 493 0.51 -10.81 21.09
C PRO A 493 0.46 -9.27 21.06
N PRO A 494 -0.04 -8.63 22.14
CA PRO A 494 -0.03 -7.18 22.26
C PRO A 494 1.36 -6.57 22.07
N GLY A 495 1.41 -5.38 21.47
CA GLY A 495 2.68 -4.67 21.24
C GLY A 495 3.34 -4.10 22.52
N LEU A 496 2.68 -4.20 23.68
CA LEU A 496 3.20 -3.81 24.99
C LEU A 496 2.96 -4.95 26.00
N PRO A 497 3.88 -5.19 26.95
CA PRO A 497 3.65 -6.18 28.01
C PRO A 497 2.45 -5.77 28.90
N PRO A 498 1.60 -6.73 29.31
CA PRO A 498 0.54 -6.47 30.29
C PRO A 498 1.13 -6.02 31.63
N GLU A 499 0.36 -5.30 32.45
CA GLU A 499 0.82 -4.93 33.79
C GLU A 499 1.02 -6.20 34.63
N ASP A 500 2.17 -6.29 35.32
CA ASP A 500 2.45 -7.34 36.31
C ASP A 500 1.57 -7.13 37.56
N ASN A 501 0.26 -7.34 37.44
CA ASN A 501 -0.64 -7.40 38.59
C ASN A 501 -0.79 -8.89 39.00
N PRO A 502 -0.22 -9.34 40.13
CA PRO A 502 -0.17 -10.75 40.51
C PRO A 502 -1.51 -11.39 40.94
N GLY A 503 -2.66 -10.83 40.58
CA GLY A 503 -3.96 -11.21 41.18
C GLY A 503 -5.17 -11.28 40.25
N GLU A 504 -5.12 -10.72 39.04
CA GLU A 504 -6.22 -10.82 38.08
C GLU A 504 -5.86 -11.83 37.00
N GLN A 505 -6.71 -12.83 36.78
CA GLN A 505 -6.58 -13.78 35.68
C GLN A 505 -6.31 -12.98 34.40
N ALA A 506 -5.12 -13.16 33.82
CA ALA A 506 -4.72 -12.53 32.57
C ALA A 506 -5.76 -12.86 31.50
N LEU A 507 -6.76 -11.99 31.31
CA LEU A 507 -7.60 -12.03 30.13
C LEU A 507 -6.61 -11.99 28.97
N LYS A 508 -6.66 -12.99 28.08
CA LYS A 508 -5.94 -12.98 26.81
C LYS A 508 -6.44 -11.78 25.99
N VAL A 509 -5.94 -10.58 26.28
CA VAL A 509 -6.22 -9.39 25.48
C VAL A 509 -5.38 -9.56 24.23
N THR A 510 -5.98 -10.05 23.15
CA THR A 510 -5.35 -10.05 21.82
C THR A 510 -5.54 -8.67 21.20
N GLU A 511 -4.45 -7.96 20.94
CA GLU A 511 -4.50 -6.69 20.21
C GLU A 511 -4.65 -6.99 18.71
N GLU A 512 -5.83 -6.72 18.14
CA GLU A 512 -6.03 -6.85 16.69
C GLU A 512 -5.20 -5.83 15.91
N VAL A 513 -4.76 -6.23 14.72
CA VAL A 513 -3.98 -5.37 13.82
C VAL A 513 -4.85 -4.23 13.29
N LYS A 514 -4.36 -2.99 13.47
CA LYS A 514 -5.02 -1.79 12.94
C LYS A 514 -4.67 -1.63 11.46
N HIS A 515 -5.59 -2.00 10.58
CA HIS A 515 -5.38 -2.05 9.14
C HIS A 515 -6.22 -1.02 8.40
N LEU A 516 -5.65 -0.40 7.36
CA LEU A 516 -6.35 0.50 6.45
C LEU A 516 -6.02 0.19 4.99
N THR A 517 -7.05 0.02 4.16
CA THR A 517 -6.90 -0.07 2.70
C THR A 517 -7.08 1.30 2.06
N LEU A 518 -6.11 1.74 1.27
CA LEU A 518 -6.20 2.95 0.46
C LEU A 518 -6.42 2.60 -1.01
N GLY A 519 -7.17 3.45 -1.71
CA GLY A 519 -7.29 3.32 -3.15
C GLY A 519 -7.84 4.57 -3.83
N SER A 520 -8.13 4.42 -5.11
CA SER A 520 -8.50 5.56 -5.96
C SER A 520 -9.92 6.05 -5.70
N ARG A 521 -10.23 7.27 -6.16
CA ARG A 521 -11.62 7.79 -6.14
C ARG A 521 -12.59 6.88 -6.90
N LYS A 522 -12.15 6.16 -7.93
CA LYS A 522 -12.98 5.21 -8.67
C LYS A 522 -13.46 4.04 -7.79
N ASN A 523 -12.65 3.62 -6.83
CA ASN A 523 -12.99 2.51 -5.94
C ASN A 523 -13.84 2.96 -4.73
N LEU A 524 -13.60 4.17 -4.23
CA LEU A 524 -14.18 4.65 -2.97
C LEU A 524 -15.31 5.69 -3.16
N CYS A 525 -15.59 6.16 -4.37
CA CYS A 525 -16.64 7.16 -4.58
C CYS A 525 -18.04 6.54 -4.46
N ILE A 526 -18.83 7.05 -3.52
CA ILE A 526 -20.22 6.63 -3.28
C ILE A 526 -21.24 7.57 -3.94
N ASN A 527 -20.80 8.72 -4.49
CA ASN A 527 -21.70 9.67 -5.12
C ASN A 527 -22.19 9.11 -6.48
N PRO A 528 -23.50 8.86 -6.66
CA PRO A 528 -24.02 8.22 -7.87
C PRO A 528 -23.86 9.08 -9.13
N LYS A 529 -23.70 10.41 -9.00
CA LYS A 529 -23.44 11.31 -10.13
C LYS A 529 -22.00 11.20 -10.63
N VAL A 530 -21.08 10.76 -9.78
CA VAL A 530 -19.64 10.67 -10.08
C VAL A 530 -19.24 9.23 -10.38
N ASN A 531 -19.67 8.26 -9.56
CA ASN A 531 -19.30 6.86 -9.69
C ASN A 531 -19.80 6.19 -10.98
N LYS A 532 -20.82 6.77 -11.64
CA LYS A 532 -21.31 6.27 -12.94
C LYS A 532 -20.40 6.60 -14.12
N LEU A 533 -19.42 7.49 -13.96
CA LEU A 533 -18.51 7.86 -15.03
C LEU A 533 -17.57 6.68 -15.35
N SER A 534 -17.37 6.39 -16.64
CA SER A 534 -16.57 5.24 -17.10
C SER A 534 -15.08 5.38 -16.78
N SER A 535 -14.55 6.60 -16.91
CA SER A 535 -13.13 6.93 -16.79
C SER A 535 -12.73 7.38 -15.39
N GLN A 536 -11.57 6.91 -14.90
CA GLN A 536 -11.00 7.35 -13.62
C GLN A 536 -10.62 8.83 -13.65
N THR A 537 -10.14 9.34 -14.79
CA THR A 537 -9.85 10.76 -14.99
C THR A 537 -11.13 11.59 -14.84
N ALA A 538 -12.21 11.19 -15.51
CA ALA A 538 -13.51 11.86 -15.40
C ALA A 538 -14.06 11.84 -13.96
N ILE A 539 -13.89 10.73 -13.23
CA ILE A 539 -14.25 10.63 -11.80
C ILE A 539 -13.45 11.63 -10.96
N ASN A 540 -12.13 11.69 -11.15
CA ASN A 540 -11.25 12.61 -10.43
C ASN A 540 -11.65 14.06 -10.69
N GLU A 541 -11.84 14.42 -11.96
CA GLU A 541 -12.20 15.77 -12.38
C GLU A 541 -13.57 16.22 -11.87
N ARG A 542 -14.58 15.36 -12.00
CA ARG A 542 -15.92 15.67 -11.48
C ARG A 542 -15.90 15.76 -9.97
N CYS A 543 -15.11 14.93 -9.28
CA CYS A 543 -14.95 15.02 -7.83
C CYS A 543 -14.31 16.35 -7.38
N ILE A 544 -13.28 16.82 -8.09
CA ILE A 544 -12.60 18.10 -7.80
C ILE A 544 -13.52 19.30 -8.09
N GLU A 545 -14.28 19.26 -9.18
CA GLU A 545 -15.26 20.30 -9.50
C GLU A 545 -16.26 20.52 -8.37
N LEU A 546 -16.83 19.44 -7.85
CA LEU A 546 -17.80 19.49 -6.76
C LEU A 546 -17.22 20.04 -5.44
N GLN A 547 -15.91 20.26 -5.36
CA GLN A 547 -15.20 20.85 -4.22
C GLN A 547 -14.86 22.33 -4.42
N GLN A 548 -14.99 22.88 -5.63
CA GLN A 548 -14.58 24.26 -5.91
C GLN A 548 -15.43 25.27 -5.13
N SER A 549 -14.81 26.37 -4.70
CA SER A 549 -15.46 27.43 -3.90
C SER A 549 -16.59 28.13 -4.65
N ASN A 550 -16.45 28.25 -5.98
CA ASN A 550 -17.42 28.83 -6.91
C ASN A 550 -18.63 27.93 -7.21
N THR A 551 -18.60 26.66 -6.80
CA THR A 551 -19.71 25.73 -7.03
C THR A 551 -20.83 26.03 -6.03
N ALA A 552 -22.04 26.28 -6.56
CA ALA A 552 -23.23 26.56 -5.76
C ALA A 552 -23.47 25.42 -4.73
N ALA A 553 -23.95 25.77 -3.53
CA ALA A 553 -24.01 24.87 -2.39
C ALA A 553 -24.90 23.62 -2.64
N ASP A 554 -25.93 23.76 -3.47
CA ASP A 554 -26.83 22.72 -3.96
C ASP A 554 -26.15 21.74 -4.94
N LYS A 555 -25.07 22.19 -5.60
CA LYS A 555 -24.28 21.39 -6.56
C LYS A 555 -23.03 20.78 -5.93
N LYS A 556 -22.67 21.08 -4.68
CA LYS A 556 -21.53 20.46 -3.99
C LYS A 556 -21.77 18.98 -3.68
N CYS A 557 -20.69 18.23 -3.46
CA CYS A 557 -20.80 16.82 -3.09
C CYS A 557 -21.36 16.70 -1.67
N SER A 558 -22.55 16.10 -1.54
CA SER A 558 -23.22 15.89 -0.24
C SER A 558 -22.44 15.00 0.73
N PHE A 559 -21.56 14.14 0.21
CA PHE A 559 -20.79 13.18 1.01
C PHE A 559 -19.44 13.74 1.48
N LEU A 560 -19.00 14.90 0.98
CA LEU A 560 -17.71 15.46 1.36
C LEU A 560 -17.74 15.86 2.85
N PRO A 561 -16.75 15.46 3.67
CA PRO A 561 -16.74 15.83 5.08
C PRO A 561 -16.61 17.35 5.26
N ASN A 562 -17.51 17.95 6.03
CA ASN A 562 -17.42 19.35 6.47
C ASN A 562 -16.76 19.45 7.85
N LYS A 563 -16.36 20.66 8.25
CA LYS A 563 -15.78 20.91 9.60
C LYS A 563 -16.71 20.47 10.73
N ASP A 564 -18.02 20.64 10.55
CA ASP A 564 -19.03 20.26 11.55
C ASP A 564 -19.26 18.73 11.65
N GLN A 565 -18.72 17.96 10.71
CA GLN A 565 -18.86 16.49 10.66
C GLN A 565 -17.59 15.77 11.13
N GLN A 566 -16.72 16.45 11.87
CA GLN A 566 -15.47 15.87 12.37
C GLN A 566 -15.72 14.63 13.23
N ASP A 567 -16.76 14.62 14.06
CA ASP A 567 -17.14 13.45 14.87
C ASP A 567 -17.50 12.23 14.01
N LEU A 568 -18.21 12.43 12.88
CA LEU A 568 -18.55 11.35 11.94
C LEU A 568 -17.31 10.82 11.21
N VAL A 569 -16.31 11.67 10.96
CA VAL A 569 -15.01 11.26 10.40
C VAL A 569 -14.24 10.41 11.42
N LEU A 570 -14.26 10.79 12.70
CA LEU A 570 -13.67 10.01 13.78
C LEU A 570 -14.40 8.69 13.99
N ASP A 571 -15.74 8.67 13.91
CA ASP A 571 -16.54 7.44 13.91
C ASP A 571 -16.18 6.54 12.72
N PHE A 572 -16.05 7.11 11.52
CA PHE A 572 -15.60 6.37 10.34
C PHE A 572 -14.22 5.75 10.56
N ARG A 573 -13.27 6.52 11.10
CA ARG A 573 -11.93 6.06 11.46
C ARG A 573 -11.99 4.88 12.42
N ASP A 574 -12.74 5.00 13.50
CA ASP A 574 -12.83 3.97 14.54
C ASP A 574 -13.52 2.71 13.97
N HIS A 575 -14.56 2.85 13.15
CA HIS A 575 -15.17 1.73 12.42
C HIS A 575 -14.22 1.08 11.41
N ALA A 576 -13.41 1.87 10.70
CA ALA A 576 -12.44 1.38 9.73
C ALA A 576 -11.33 0.57 10.41
N LEU A 577 -10.78 1.05 11.53
CA LEU A 577 -9.69 0.41 12.28
C LEU A 577 -10.14 -0.68 13.24
N SER A 578 -11.43 -0.73 13.61
CA SER A 578 -11.97 -1.74 14.52
C SER A 578 -11.84 -3.17 13.99
N ARG A 579 -11.72 -3.38 12.68
CA ARG A 579 -11.54 -4.70 12.08
C ARG A 579 -10.87 -4.54 10.72
N ILE A 580 -10.20 -5.58 10.26
CA ILE A 580 -9.58 -5.61 8.93
C ILE A 580 -10.67 -5.54 7.84
N ARG A 581 -10.60 -4.52 6.96
CA ARG A 581 -11.57 -4.26 5.86
C ARG A 581 -10.87 -4.16 4.52
N ASP A 582 -11.49 -4.71 3.47
CA ASP A 582 -11.07 -4.47 2.08
C ASP A 582 -11.61 -3.11 1.57
N ILE A 583 -11.29 -2.76 0.33
CA ILE A 583 -11.71 -1.46 -0.22
C ILE A 583 -13.22 -1.38 -0.39
N GLU A 584 -13.86 -2.49 -0.77
CA GLU A 584 -15.30 -2.55 -0.99
C GLU A 584 -16.06 -2.36 0.32
N ASP A 585 -15.56 -2.94 1.41
CA ASP A 585 -16.12 -2.79 2.75
C ASP A 585 -15.97 -1.35 3.27
N LEU A 586 -14.89 -0.65 2.91
CA LEU A 586 -14.74 0.79 3.21
C LEU A 586 -15.75 1.64 2.43
N ALA A 587 -15.98 1.33 1.14
CA ALA A 587 -17.00 2.01 0.36
C ALA A 587 -18.42 1.80 0.94
N LYS A 588 -18.74 0.56 1.36
CA LYS A 588 -20.00 0.25 2.06
C LYS A 588 -20.11 0.97 3.40
N LEU A 589 -19.01 1.07 4.15
CA LEU A 589 -18.98 1.79 5.43
C LEU A 589 -19.31 3.27 5.24
N GLY A 590 -18.68 3.95 4.28
CA GLY A 590 -19.02 5.36 4.03
C GLY A 590 -20.41 5.54 3.45
N SER A 591 -20.93 4.58 2.67
CA SER A 591 -22.34 4.59 2.25
C SER A 591 -23.29 4.51 3.45
N LYS A 592 -22.94 3.73 4.48
CA LYS A 592 -23.75 3.58 5.70
C LYS A 592 -23.71 4.81 6.61
N LEU A 593 -22.55 5.47 6.66
CA LEU A 593 -22.35 6.70 7.46
C LEU A 593 -22.63 7.99 6.66
N GLU A 594 -23.11 7.86 5.41
CA GLU A 594 -23.34 8.96 4.47
C GLU A 594 -22.14 9.91 4.32
N LEU A 595 -20.93 9.35 4.40
CA LEU A 595 -19.67 10.08 4.40
C LEU A 595 -18.75 9.56 3.30
N CYS A 596 -17.99 10.46 2.65
CA CYS A 596 -17.09 10.11 1.57
C CYS A 596 -15.92 9.26 2.09
N PRO A 597 -15.83 7.96 1.74
CA PRO A 597 -14.78 7.08 2.23
C PRO A 597 -13.37 7.53 1.80
N TYR A 598 -13.24 8.14 0.62
CA TYR A 598 -11.96 8.59 0.08
C TYR A 598 -11.28 9.67 0.93
N PHE A 599 -12.06 10.61 1.49
CA PHE A 599 -11.50 11.64 2.38
C PHE A 599 -11.49 11.20 3.84
N ALA A 600 -12.53 10.48 4.29
CA ALA A 600 -12.63 10.03 5.68
C ALA A 600 -11.55 9.01 6.06
N SER A 601 -11.07 8.20 5.12
CA SER A 601 -9.96 7.25 5.35
C SER A 601 -8.64 7.91 5.76
N ARG A 602 -8.42 9.19 5.44
CA ARG A 602 -7.17 9.90 5.78
C ARG A 602 -6.95 10.00 7.29
N ALA A 603 -8.02 10.19 8.06
CA ALA A 603 -7.95 10.22 9.53
C ALA A 603 -7.52 8.87 10.14
N GLY A 604 -7.65 7.77 9.37
CA GLY A 604 -7.18 6.45 9.77
C GLY A 604 -5.74 6.15 9.41
N ILE A 605 -5.06 6.99 8.63
CA ILE A 605 -3.68 6.73 8.20
C ILE A 605 -2.75 6.76 9.41
N GLY A 606 -2.80 7.82 10.24
CA GLY A 606 -1.92 7.99 11.40
C GLY A 606 -1.91 6.81 12.37
N PRO A 607 -3.09 6.38 12.88
CA PRO A 607 -3.18 5.28 13.84
C PRO A 607 -3.08 3.86 13.24
N ALA A 608 -2.93 3.70 11.92
CA ALA A 608 -2.84 2.39 11.30
C ALA A 608 -1.45 1.77 11.45
N GLU A 609 -1.41 0.47 11.74
CA GLU A 609 -0.19 -0.34 11.82
C GLU A 609 0.20 -0.89 10.44
N MET A 610 -0.81 -1.19 9.62
CA MET A 610 -0.64 -1.73 8.29
C MET A 610 -1.51 -0.97 7.28
N VAL A 611 -0.88 -0.44 6.24
CA VAL A 611 -1.56 0.29 5.17
C VAL A 611 -1.36 -0.44 3.84
N THR A 612 -2.46 -0.83 3.19
CA THR A 612 -2.41 -1.49 1.87
C THR A 612 -2.75 -0.51 0.76
N LEU A 613 -1.92 -0.44 -0.30
CA LEU A 613 -2.15 0.47 -1.43
C LEU A 613 -1.58 -0.04 -2.77
N PRO A 614 -2.18 0.31 -3.93
CA PRO A 614 -1.69 -0.12 -5.24
C PRO A 614 -0.44 0.64 -5.71
N TYR A 615 0.32 0.03 -6.65
CA TYR A 615 1.57 0.59 -7.20
C TYR A 615 1.53 2.08 -7.54
N PRO A 616 0.53 2.63 -8.27
CA PRO A 616 0.55 4.05 -8.64
C PRO A 616 0.50 4.99 -7.43
N LEU A 617 -0.19 4.61 -6.36
CA LEU A 617 -0.26 5.42 -5.14
C LEU A 617 1.05 5.39 -4.35
N LEU A 618 1.86 4.33 -4.47
CA LEU A 618 3.19 4.28 -3.88
C LEU A 618 4.20 5.02 -4.74
N LEU A 619 4.25 4.72 -6.04
CA LEU A 619 5.36 5.12 -6.92
C LEU A 619 5.31 6.61 -7.29
N GLN A 620 4.12 7.20 -7.39
CA GLN A 620 3.98 8.61 -7.71
C GLN A 620 4.04 9.47 -6.45
N LYS A 621 5.06 10.33 -6.35
CA LYS A 621 5.24 11.27 -5.24
C LYS A 621 4.01 12.16 -5.01
N SER A 622 3.47 12.75 -6.07
CA SER A 622 2.26 13.60 -6.01
C SER A 622 1.02 12.85 -5.46
N ALA A 623 0.92 11.54 -5.70
CA ALA A 623 -0.17 10.73 -5.15
C ALA A 623 0.00 10.47 -3.65
N ARG A 624 1.25 10.24 -3.19
CA ARG A 624 1.58 10.11 -1.77
C ARG A 624 1.28 11.41 -1.01
N GLU A 625 1.74 12.54 -1.55
CA GLU A 625 1.50 13.87 -0.98
C GLU A 625 0.02 14.22 -0.92
N ALA A 626 -0.75 13.95 -1.99
CA ALA A 626 -2.18 14.20 -2.02
C ALA A 626 -2.98 13.38 -0.99
N LEU A 627 -2.46 12.22 -0.57
CA LEU A 627 -3.02 11.38 0.49
C LEU A 627 -2.46 11.69 1.88
N GLY A 628 -1.41 12.50 1.98
CA GLY A 628 -0.70 12.77 3.25
C GLY A 628 0.12 11.58 3.74
N ILE A 629 0.63 10.74 2.83
CA ILE A 629 1.45 9.58 3.19
C ILE A 629 2.92 10.00 3.22
N SER A 630 3.53 9.99 4.41
CA SER A 630 4.99 10.04 4.55
C SER A 630 5.57 8.63 4.55
N LEU A 631 6.72 8.42 3.92
CA LEU A 631 7.44 7.15 4.01
C LEU A 631 8.51 7.17 5.12
N LYS A 632 8.76 8.34 5.72
CA LYS A 632 9.80 8.55 6.73
C LYS A 632 9.64 7.58 7.90
N ARG A 633 10.70 6.80 8.19
CA ARG A 633 10.77 5.82 9.30
C ARG A 633 9.81 4.62 9.16
N HIS A 634 9.05 4.50 8.08
CA HIS A 634 8.11 3.39 7.85
C HIS A 634 8.73 2.27 7.00
N VAL A 635 8.16 1.07 7.07
CA VAL A 635 8.62 -0.09 6.29
C VAL A 635 7.78 -0.19 5.04
N VAL A 636 8.40 -0.35 3.87
CA VAL A 636 7.72 -0.50 2.58
C VAL A 636 7.91 -1.92 2.07
N VAL A 637 6.82 -2.64 1.84
CA VAL A 637 6.82 -3.99 1.26
C VAL A 637 6.12 -3.93 -0.10
N ILE A 638 6.83 -4.27 -1.17
CA ILE A 638 6.34 -4.33 -2.54
C ILE A 638 6.24 -5.80 -2.95
N ASP A 639 5.02 -6.30 -3.03
CA ASP A 639 4.73 -7.66 -3.49
C ASP A 639 4.48 -7.70 -5.01
N GLU A 640 4.84 -8.82 -5.63
CA GLU A 640 4.93 -8.99 -7.09
C GLU A 640 5.88 -8.00 -7.76
N ALA A 641 7.01 -7.74 -7.10
CA ALA A 641 8.06 -6.83 -7.56
C ALA A 641 8.71 -7.26 -8.88
N HIS A 642 8.39 -8.45 -9.42
CA HIS A 642 8.82 -8.87 -10.75
C HIS A 642 8.39 -7.91 -11.88
N ASN A 643 7.31 -7.14 -11.67
CA ASN A 643 6.84 -6.11 -12.60
C ASN A 643 7.23 -4.67 -12.20
N LEU A 644 7.98 -4.49 -11.10
CA LEU A 644 8.23 -3.16 -10.54
C LEU A 644 8.94 -2.24 -11.53
N MET A 645 9.99 -2.72 -12.21
CA MET A 645 10.73 -1.95 -13.22
C MET A 645 9.81 -1.48 -14.34
N ASN A 646 9.03 -2.40 -14.94
CA ASN A 646 8.07 -2.08 -16.00
C ASN A 646 6.98 -1.10 -15.51
N ALA A 647 6.57 -1.21 -14.23
CA ALA A 647 5.59 -0.30 -13.65
C ALA A 647 6.15 1.12 -13.49
N VAL A 648 7.39 1.28 -13.02
CA VAL A 648 8.06 2.58 -12.93
C VAL A 648 8.26 3.16 -14.34
N GLU A 649 8.78 2.37 -15.27
CA GLU A 649 8.95 2.80 -16.67
C GLU A 649 7.62 3.24 -17.29
N GLY A 650 6.53 2.51 -17.08
CA GLY A 650 5.21 2.84 -17.61
C GLY A 650 4.56 4.07 -16.98
N ILE A 651 4.82 4.35 -15.69
CA ILE A 651 4.29 5.53 -14.99
C ILE A 651 4.96 6.82 -15.47
N TYR A 652 6.27 6.77 -15.73
CA TYR A 652 7.07 7.94 -16.09
C TYR A 652 7.34 8.06 -17.61
N SER A 653 6.79 7.14 -18.41
CA SER A 653 6.79 7.23 -19.88
C SER A 653 5.49 7.84 -20.39
N ALA A 654 5.58 8.68 -21.42
CA ALA A 654 4.43 9.33 -22.05
C ALA A 654 4.45 9.11 -23.56
N ARG A 655 3.27 8.98 -24.17
CA ARG A 655 3.10 8.86 -25.62
C ARG A 655 2.02 9.81 -26.11
N ILE A 656 2.20 10.34 -27.31
CA ILE A 656 1.23 11.21 -27.96
C ILE A 656 1.18 10.95 -29.47
N THR A 657 -0.03 10.72 -29.98
CA THR A 657 -0.24 10.44 -31.40
C THR A 657 -0.53 11.72 -32.19
N GLU A 658 -0.28 11.68 -33.50
CA GLU A 658 -0.64 12.80 -34.39
C GLU A 658 -2.14 13.12 -34.33
N ALA A 659 -3.00 12.09 -34.28
CA ALA A 659 -4.44 12.26 -34.16
C ALA A 659 -4.83 13.02 -32.88
N GLN A 660 -4.16 12.72 -31.76
CA GLN A 660 -4.33 13.45 -30.50
C GLN A 660 -3.87 14.90 -30.64
N LEU A 661 -2.68 15.15 -31.19
CA LEU A 661 -2.19 16.52 -31.40
C LEU A 661 -3.12 17.36 -32.28
N ARG A 662 -3.63 16.79 -33.38
CA ARG A 662 -4.60 17.46 -34.27
C ARG A 662 -5.91 17.78 -33.57
N ARG A 663 -6.42 16.85 -32.75
CA ARG A 663 -7.64 17.05 -31.95
C ARG A 663 -7.43 18.15 -30.90
N ALA A 664 -6.33 18.11 -30.16
CA ALA A 664 -5.98 19.14 -29.17
C ALA A 664 -5.86 20.53 -29.80
N LYS A 665 -5.16 20.64 -30.93
CA LYS A 665 -5.04 21.90 -31.69
C LYS A 665 -6.40 22.43 -32.13
N LYS A 666 -7.24 21.59 -32.76
CA LYS A 666 -8.58 21.99 -33.20
C LYS A 666 -9.40 22.50 -32.02
N GLY A 667 -9.37 21.78 -30.90
CA GLY A 667 -10.06 22.16 -29.68
C GLY A 667 -9.63 23.52 -29.12
N LEU A 668 -8.32 23.74 -28.99
CA LEU A 668 -7.77 25.01 -28.51
C LEU A 668 -8.12 26.18 -29.43
N ILE A 669 -8.08 25.98 -30.75
CA ILE A 669 -8.44 27.02 -31.74
C ILE A 669 -9.93 27.36 -31.63
N THR A 670 -10.81 26.37 -31.56
CA THR A 670 -12.26 26.58 -31.41
C THR A 670 -12.57 27.32 -30.09
N TYR A 671 -11.92 26.92 -28.99
CA TYR A 671 -12.04 27.60 -27.71
C TYR A 671 -11.55 29.06 -27.78
N LEU A 672 -10.36 29.29 -28.36
CA LEU A 672 -9.82 30.64 -28.56
C LEU A 672 -10.71 31.51 -29.43
N GLN A 673 -11.34 30.97 -30.49
CA GLN A 673 -12.24 31.73 -31.36
C GLN A 673 -13.47 32.23 -30.62
N LYS A 674 -14.10 31.37 -29.79
CA LYS A 674 -15.30 31.75 -29.00
C LYS A 674 -14.96 32.71 -27.86
N PHE A 675 -13.92 32.43 -27.08
CA PHE A 675 -13.59 33.19 -25.88
C PHE A 675 -12.57 34.30 -26.13
N ARG A 676 -12.19 34.56 -27.39
CA ARG A 676 -11.13 35.52 -27.76
C ARG A 676 -11.29 36.85 -27.05
N ASN A 677 -12.48 37.45 -27.06
CA ASN A 677 -12.69 38.79 -26.50
C ASN A 677 -12.91 38.79 -24.99
N ARG A 678 -13.17 37.62 -24.37
CA ARG A 678 -13.47 37.46 -22.95
C ARG A 678 -12.26 37.08 -22.11
N LEU A 679 -11.23 36.48 -22.71
CA LEU A 679 -10.01 36.07 -22.02
C LEU A 679 -9.07 37.26 -21.75
N LYS A 680 -8.36 37.28 -20.63
CA LYS A 680 -7.26 38.22 -20.36
C LYS A 680 -6.11 38.04 -21.38
N GLY A 681 -5.34 39.10 -21.64
CA GLY A 681 -4.22 39.07 -22.58
C GLY A 681 -3.14 38.03 -22.24
N SER A 682 -2.89 37.79 -20.95
CA SER A 682 -1.98 36.75 -20.44
C SER A 682 -2.46 35.35 -20.81
N ASN A 683 -3.71 35.01 -20.49
CA ASN A 683 -4.33 33.72 -20.82
C ASN A 683 -4.28 33.44 -22.33
N ARG A 684 -4.59 34.44 -23.17
CA ARG A 684 -4.49 34.32 -24.63
C ARG A 684 -3.06 33.98 -25.08
N THR A 685 -2.07 34.59 -24.45
CA THR A 685 -0.64 34.36 -24.76
C THR A 685 -0.25 32.92 -24.44
N TYR A 686 -0.60 32.42 -23.25
CA TYR A 686 -0.30 31.05 -22.83
C TYR A 686 -0.99 30.00 -23.71
N VAL A 687 -2.29 30.17 -24.00
CA VAL A 687 -3.01 29.24 -24.89
C VAL A 687 -2.41 29.27 -26.31
N THR A 688 -1.98 30.44 -26.79
CA THR A 688 -1.30 30.56 -28.10
C THR A 688 0.06 29.88 -28.09
N GLN A 689 0.83 29.99 -26.99
CA GLN A 689 2.10 29.29 -26.82
C GLN A 689 1.91 27.76 -26.86
N ILE A 690 0.86 27.23 -26.22
CA ILE A 690 0.53 25.79 -26.30
C ILE A 690 0.23 25.37 -27.75
N VAL A 691 -0.55 26.17 -28.49
CA VAL A 691 -0.82 25.90 -29.91
C VAL A 691 0.48 25.91 -30.74
N ARG A 692 1.42 26.82 -30.45
CA ARG A 692 2.74 26.86 -31.12
C ARG A 692 3.57 25.60 -30.83
N VAL A 693 3.55 25.11 -29.60
CA VAL A 693 4.23 23.85 -29.23
C VAL A 693 3.63 22.67 -30.01
N ILE A 694 2.29 22.57 -30.06
CA ILE A 694 1.59 21.53 -30.83
C ILE A 694 1.94 21.62 -32.32
N ASP A 695 2.02 22.83 -32.88
CA ASP A 695 2.43 23.04 -34.26
C ASP A 695 3.85 22.55 -34.56
N SER A 696 4.80 22.75 -33.64
CA SER A 696 6.16 22.22 -33.78
C SER A 696 6.16 20.70 -33.82
N LEU A 697 5.44 20.05 -32.90
CA LEU A 697 5.32 18.59 -32.84
C LEU A 697 4.64 18.02 -34.10
N LEU A 698 3.58 18.65 -34.59
CA LEU A 698 2.91 18.26 -35.84
C LEU A 698 3.81 18.44 -37.06
N SER A 699 4.61 19.52 -37.09
CA SER A 699 5.58 19.75 -38.17
C SER A 699 6.68 18.69 -38.19
N PHE A 700 7.16 18.28 -37.01
CA PHE A 700 8.11 17.19 -36.88
C PHE A 700 7.51 15.86 -37.39
N LEU A 701 6.30 15.50 -36.93
CA LEU A 701 5.62 14.28 -37.37
C LEU A 701 5.35 14.26 -38.88
N ALA A 702 5.01 15.40 -39.47
CA ALA A 702 4.86 15.51 -40.92
C ALA A 702 6.18 15.23 -41.65
N GLY A 703 7.31 15.81 -41.22
CA GLY A 703 8.62 15.57 -41.85
C GLY A 703 9.13 14.13 -41.66
N VAL A 704 8.69 13.45 -40.60
CA VAL A 704 9.01 12.05 -40.33
C VAL A 704 8.21 11.08 -41.21
N LYS A 705 6.98 11.44 -41.60
CA LYS A 705 6.15 10.60 -42.49
C LYS A 705 6.79 10.33 -43.85
N ASP A 706 7.60 11.27 -44.34
CA ASP A 706 8.28 11.18 -45.63
C ASP A 706 9.54 10.29 -45.59
N GLN A 707 9.94 9.80 -44.42
CA GLN A 707 11.07 8.88 -44.27
C GLN A 707 10.66 7.41 -44.50
N ASN A 708 11.56 6.64 -45.10
CA ASN A 708 11.41 5.18 -45.31
C ASN A 708 11.66 4.33 -44.05
N ILE A 709 11.91 4.96 -42.90
CA ILE A 709 12.20 4.29 -41.62
C ILE A 709 10.91 4.27 -40.78
N SER A 710 10.65 3.17 -40.07
CA SER A 710 9.44 2.98 -39.26
C SER A 710 9.54 3.53 -37.83
N GLY A 711 10.73 3.90 -37.38
CA GLY A 711 10.95 4.57 -36.09
C GLY A 711 12.42 4.81 -35.78
N ASN A 712 12.71 5.86 -35.00
CA ASN A 712 14.07 6.18 -34.56
C ASN A 712 14.09 7.03 -33.27
N VAL A 713 15.26 7.10 -32.64
CA VAL A 713 15.54 8.01 -31.52
C VAL A 713 15.62 9.45 -32.02
N THR A 714 15.09 10.39 -31.24
CA THR A 714 15.12 11.83 -31.53
C THR A 714 15.52 12.63 -30.28
N SER A 715 16.01 13.85 -30.49
CA SER A 715 16.36 14.76 -29.40
C SER A 715 15.20 15.74 -29.11
N PRO A 716 15.08 16.25 -27.87
CA PRO A 716 14.10 17.30 -27.55
C PRO A 716 14.23 18.53 -28.46
N SER A 717 15.46 18.91 -28.81
CA SER A 717 15.73 20.05 -29.70
C SER A 717 15.15 19.84 -31.11
N ALA A 718 15.17 18.61 -31.64
CA ALA A 718 14.57 18.30 -32.94
C ALA A 718 13.04 18.39 -32.90
N LEU A 719 12.41 18.03 -31.77
CA LEU A 719 10.97 18.14 -31.56
C LEU A 719 10.50 19.60 -31.45
N LEU A 720 11.35 20.48 -30.92
CA LEU A 720 11.06 21.89 -30.63
C LEU A 720 11.71 22.87 -31.62
N ALA A 721 12.28 22.39 -32.72
CA ALA A 721 13.01 23.21 -33.70
C ALA A 721 12.13 24.23 -34.46
N GLY A 722 10.79 24.12 -34.40
CA GLY A 722 9.86 24.98 -35.12
C GLY A 722 9.48 26.24 -34.34
N LYS A 723 9.38 27.39 -35.04
CA LYS A 723 8.68 28.62 -34.61
C LYS A 723 9.12 29.24 -33.26
N ALA A 724 10.42 29.21 -32.94
CA ALA A 724 10.99 29.75 -31.68
C ALA A 724 10.34 29.16 -30.41
N VAL A 725 9.92 27.89 -30.47
CA VAL A 725 9.32 27.17 -29.34
C VAL A 725 10.35 26.84 -28.26
N ASP A 726 11.63 26.78 -28.64
CA ASP A 726 12.79 26.66 -27.74
C ASP A 726 12.90 27.80 -26.71
N GLN A 727 12.35 28.98 -27.02
CA GLN A 727 12.33 30.13 -26.10
C GLN A 727 11.15 30.09 -25.10
N ILE A 728 10.21 29.15 -25.26
CA ILE A 728 9.03 29.05 -24.41
C ILE A 728 9.39 28.27 -23.15
N ASN A 729 9.10 28.85 -21.98
CA ASN A 729 9.26 28.17 -20.70
C ASN A 729 8.17 27.09 -20.53
N LEU A 730 8.52 25.83 -20.84
CA LEU A 730 7.61 24.68 -20.76
C LEU A 730 7.10 24.43 -19.34
N ALA A 731 7.91 24.67 -18.30
CA ALA A 731 7.50 24.51 -16.91
C ALA A 731 6.36 25.47 -16.54
N LYS A 732 6.47 26.74 -16.95
CA LYS A 732 5.37 27.73 -16.79
C LYS A 732 4.12 27.31 -17.56
N LEU A 733 4.26 26.76 -18.76
CA LEU A 733 3.12 26.27 -19.54
C LEU A 733 2.41 25.10 -18.88
N VAL A 734 3.15 24.11 -18.41
CA VAL A 734 2.58 22.95 -17.70
C VAL A 734 1.84 23.41 -16.45
N ARG A 735 2.47 24.29 -15.65
CA ARG A 735 1.87 24.88 -14.46
C ARG A 735 0.58 25.64 -14.79
N TYR A 736 0.60 26.46 -15.85
CA TYR A 736 -0.60 27.17 -16.32
C TYR A 736 -1.71 26.20 -16.73
N VAL A 737 -1.41 25.13 -17.49
CA VAL A 737 -2.43 24.14 -17.91
C VAL A 737 -3.09 23.49 -16.69
N ASP A 738 -2.30 23.17 -15.65
CA ASP A 738 -2.82 22.58 -14.42
C ASP A 738 -3.62 23.58 -13.58
N GLU A 739 -3.07 24.76 -13.26
CA GLU A 739 -3.71 25.77 -12.40
C GLU A 739 -4.97 26.34 -13.04
N SER A 740 -4.93 26.67 -14.33
CA SER A 740 -6.08 27.23 -15.06
C SER A 740 -7.16 26.19 -15.41
N LYS A 741 -6.85 24.90 -15.25
CA LYS A 741 -7.69 23.76 -15.67
C LYS A 741 -8.09 23.87 -17.15
N LEU A 742 -7.18 24.36 -18.00
CA LEU A 742 -7.41 24.60 -19.43
C LEU A 742 -7.89 23.35 -20.16
N ALA A 743 -7.24 22.21 -19.92
CA ALA A 743 -7.55 20.94 -20.58
C ALA A 743 -9.05 20.61 -20.52
N ARG A 744 -9.62 20.81 -19.33
CA ARG A 744 -11.04 20.58 -19.03
C ARG A 744 -11.97 21.62 -19.67
N LYS A 745 -11.65 22.92 -19.58
CA LYS A 745 -12.50 24.00 -20.13
C LYS A 745 -12.64 23.88 -21.65
N VAL A 746 -11.55 23.51 -22.32
CA VAL A 746 -11.50 23.30 -23.77
C VAL A 746 -12.34 22.09 -24.16
N GLU A 747 -12.16 20.94 -23.51
CA GLU A 747 -12.92 19.74 -23.87
C GLU A 747 -14.39 19.79 -23.49
N GLY A 748 -14.71 20.34 -22.32
CA GLY A 748 -16.10 20.57 -21.91
C GLY A 748 -16.84 21.45 -22.93
N TYR A 749 -16.19 22.48 -23.44
CA TYR A 749 -16.76 23.33 -24.49
C TYR A 749 -16.92 22.58 -25.82
N ILE A 750 -15.95 21.76 -26.23
CA ILE A 750 -16.07 20.96 -27.47
C ILE A 750 -17.22 19.95 -27.38
N ALA A 751 -17.37 19.29 -26.23
CA ALA A 751 -18.48 18.38 -25.97
C ALA A 751 -19.83 19.10 -26.01
N PHE A 752 -19.91 20.30 -25.42
CA PHE A 752 -21.09 21.16 -25.49
C PHE A 752 -21.45 21.52 -26.94
N VAL A 753 -20.46 21.97 -27.73
CA VAL A 753 -20.68 22.30 -29.16
C VAL A 753 -21.15 21.06 -29.94
N ALA A 754 -20.55 19.89 -29.71
CA ALA A 754 -20.95 18.65 -30.37
C ALA A 754 -22.38 18.23 -30.03
N GLN A 755 -22.84 18.43 -28.79
CA GLN A 755 -24.22 18.16 -28.38
C GLN A 755 -25.22 19.16 -28.98
N SER A 756 -24.84 20.44 -29.10
CA SER A 756 -25.67 21.48 -29.71
C SER A 756 -25.84 21.32 -31.24
N ASP A 757 -24.87 20.73 -31.93
CA ASP A 757 -24.95 20.48 -33.37
C ASP A 757 -25.85 19.27 -33.72
N THR A 758 -25.97 18.27 -32.84
CA THR A 758 -26.86 17.10 -33.06
C THR A 758 -28.36 17.44 -33.09
N THR A 759 -28.77 18.59 -32.54
CA THR A 759 -30.16 19.05 -32.60
C THR A 759 -30.59 19.61 -33.97
N THR A 760 -29.66 19.87 -34.90
CA THR A 760 -29.97 20.48 -36.20
C THR A 760 -29.74 19.59 -37.44
N LYS A 761 -29.14 18.40 -37.31
CA LYS A 761 -28.97 17.45 -38.44
C LYS A 761 -29.35 16.03 -38.07
N LYS A 762 -30.45 15.54 -38.66
CA LYS A 762 -30.92 14.15 -38.60
C LYS A 762 -30.10 13.24 -39.52
N GLU A 763 -28.95 12.74 -39.07
CA GLU A 763 -28.39 11.47 -39.57
C GLU A 763 -27.65 10.73 -38.43
N PRO A 764 -27.86 9.42 -38.25
CA PRO A 764 -27.18 8.64 -37.23
C PRO A 764 -25.78 8.28 -37.76
N SER A 765 -24.82 9.19 -37.61
CA SER A 765 -23.42 8.83 -37.78
C SER A 765 -22.89 8.18 -36.50
N ILE A 766 -22.13 7.10 -36.70
CA ILE A 766 -21.42 6.34 -35.67
C ILE A 766 -20.66 7.35 -34.78
N GLN A 767 -21.05 7.43 -33.50
CA GLN A 767 -20.34 8.26 -32.53
C GLN A 767 -18.88 7.80 -32.47
N PRO A 768 -17.89 8.64 -32.82
CA PRO A 768 -16.50 8.29 -32.56
C PRO A 768 -16.34 8.20 -31.04
N ALA A 769 -15.90 7.04 -30.54
CA ALA A 769 -15.61 6.84 -29.13
C ALA A 769 -14.77 8.01 -28.61
N VAL A 770 -15.35 8.84 -27.75
CA VAL A 770 -14.65 9.92 -27.07
C VAL A 770 -13.54 9.25 -26.28
N SER A 771 -12.27 9.61 -26.53
CA SER A 771 -11.16 9.03 -25.77
C SER A 771 -11.31 9.43 -24.30
N ASP A 772 -11.28 8.44 -23.41
CA ASP A 772 -11.58 8.53 -21.97
C ASP A 772 -10.69 9.50 -21.15
N VAL A 773 -9.63 10.06 -21.75
CA VAL A 773 -8.70 11.02 -21.15
C VAL A 773 -8.64 12.27 -22.02
N PRO A 774 -8.65 13.48 -21.43
CA PRO A 774 -8.49 14.69 -22.19
C PRO A 774 -7.21 14.71 -23.00
N THR A 775 -7.33 15.03 -24.27
CA THR A 775 -6.24 15.10 -25.24
C THR A 775 -5.17 16.11 -24.82
N LEU A 776 -5.58 17.17 -24.11
CA LEU A 776 -4.67 18.16 -23.52
C LEU A 776 -3.96 17.65 -22.26
N MET A 777 -4.51 16.68 -21.54
CA MET A 777 -3.86 16.03 -20.40
C MET A 777 -2.73 15.09 -20.87
N HIS A 778 -2.93 14.41 -22.00
CA HIS A 778 -1.85 13.67 -22.67
C HIS A 778 -0.73 14.60 -23.12
N LEU A 779 -1.07 15.77 -23.67
CA LEU A 779 -0.09 16.79 -24.01
C LEU A 779 0.66 17.28 -22.77
N GLN A 780 -0.03 17.63 -21.69
CA GLN A 780 0.60 18.07 -20.44
C GLN A 780 1.60 17.04 -19.90
N SER A 781 1.20 15.76 -19.85
CA SER A 781 2.07 14.66 -19.41
C SER A 781 3.29 14.50 -20.32
N PHE A 782 3.12 14.69 -21.63
CA PHE A 782 4.21 14.67 -22.59
C PHE A 782 5.14 15.90 -22.46
N LEU A 783 4.61 17.10 -22.20
CA LEU A 783 5.40 18.31 -21.98
C LEU A 783 6.26 18.22 -20.73
N LEU A 784 5.75 17.57 -19.67
CA LEU A 784 6.55 17.25 -18.49
C LEU A 784 7.74 16.36 -18.83
N CYS A 785 7.53 15.35 -19.67
CA CYS A 785 8.62 14.46 -20.09
C CYS A 785 9.71 15.20 -20.88
N LEU A 786 9.38 16.26 -21.64
CA LEU A 786 10.37 17.11 -22.33
C LEU A 786 11.33 17.82 -21.37
N MET A 787 10.98 17.93 -20.09
CA MET A 787 11.83 18.52 -19.05
C MET A 787 12.74 17.51 -18.35
N ASN A 788 12.55 16.20 -18.59
CA ASN A 788 13.38 15.18 -17.94
C ASN A 788 14.82 15.23 -18.46
N PRO A 789 15.82 14.97 -17.60
CA PRO A 789 17.22 14.90 -18.01
C PRO A 789 17.42 13.90 -19.14
N SER A 790 18.22 14.28 -20.15
CA SER A 790 18.56 13.39 -21.27
C SER A 790 19.33 12.14 -20.84
N LYS A 791 19.85 12.07 -19.60
CA LYS A 791 20.48 10.87 -19.06
C LYS A 791 19.45 9.80 -18.65
N GLU A 792 18.24 10.21 -18.28
CA GLU A 792 17.23 9.32 -17.69
C GLU A 792 16.32 8.65 -18.72
N GLY A 793 16.14 9.26 -19.89
CA GLY A 793 15.27 8.71 -20.95
C GLY A 793 15.62 9.19 -22.35
N ARG A 794 14.85 8.70 -23.34
CA ARG A 794 14.98 9.07 -24.75
C ARG A 794 13.61 9.34 -25.37
N PHE A 795 13.59 10.23 -26.36
CA PHE A 795 12.44 10.42 -27.23
C PHE A 795 12.55 9.52 -28.45
N LEU A 796 11.44 8.93 -28.83
CA LEU A 796 11.28 8.00 -29.92
C LEU A 796 10.09 8.46 -30.75
N TRP A 797 10.13 8.18 -32.04
CA TRP A 797 8.94 8.24 -32.88
C TRP A 797 8.75 6.90 -33.57
N THR A 798 7.50 6.55 -33.81
CA THR A 798 7.07 5.33 -34.49
C THR A 798 6.03 5.68 -35.54
N LYS A 799 6.02 4.91 -36.63
CA LYS A 799 5.05 5.02 -37.73
C LYS A 799 4.43 3.64 -37.96
N GLU A 800 3.17 3.48 -37.56
CA GLU A 800 2.39 2.26 -37.80
C GLU A 800 1.12 2.59 -38.59
N ASN A 801 0.85 1.85 -39.68
CA ASN A 801 -0.37 1.97 -40.50
C ASN A 801 -0.73 3.41 -40.97
N GLY A 802 0.27 4.29 -41.14
CA GLY A 802 0.06 5.68 -41.59
C GLY A 802 -0.16 6.70 -40.47
N ASP A 803 -0.35 6.23 -39.24
CA ASP A 803 -0.36 7.07 -38.04
C ASP A 803 1.05 7.15 -37.45
N ALA A 804 1.45 8.36 -37.09
CA ALA A 804 2.74 8.63 -36.46
C ALA A 804 2.52 9.04 -35.00
N GLU A 805 3.38 8.57 -34.11
CA GLU A 805 3.35 8.92 -32.70
C GLU A 805 4.75 9.24 -32.17
N ILE A 806 4.79 10.02 -31.08
CA ILE A 806 6.00 10.36 -30.35
C ILE A 806 5.87 9.78 -28.95
N GLN A 807 6.92 9.13 -28.47
CA GLN A 807 7.00 8.54 -27.16
C GLN A 807 8.25 9.01 -26.43
N TYR A 808 8.11 9.35 -25.15
CA TYR A 808 9.22 9.40 -24.22
C TYR A 808 9.31 8.06 -23.51
N LEU A 809 10.49 7.43 -23.57
CA LEU A 809 10.80 6.19 -22.87
C LEU A 809 11.77 6.48 -21.74
N LEU A 810 11.35 6.19 -20.50
CA LEU A 810 12.26 6.18 -19.36
C LEU A 810 13.22 5.00 -19.48
N LEU A 811 14.52 5.25 -19.43
CA LEU A 811 15.56 4.24 -19.53
C LEU A 811 16.18 3.91 -18.17
N ASP A 812 16.27 4.89 -17.27
CA ASP A 812 16.76 4.72 -15.91
C ASP A 812 15.67 4.94 -14.85
N PRO A 813 15.13 3.87 -14.24
CA PRO A 813 14.14 4.00 -13.17
C PRO A 813 14.73 4.35 -11.80
N SER A 814 16.07 4.37 -11.63
CA SER A 814 16.70 4.54 -10.32
C SER A 814 16.37 5.87 -9.66
N ALA A 815 16.40 6.99 -10.41
CA ALA A 815 16.12 8.32 -9.88
C ALA A 815 14.70 8.42 -9.33
N SER A 816 13.70 7.94 -10.08
CA SER A 816 12.29 7.97 -9.66
C SER A 816 12.00 7.07 -8.46
N PHE A 817 12.76 5.97 -8.30
CA PHE A 817 12.57 5.03 -7.18
C PHE A 817 13.38 5.41 -5.94
N ARG A 818 14.44 6.23 -6.10
CA ARG A 818 15.36 6.64 -5.05
C ARG A 818 14.68 7.30 -3.86
N ASP A 819 13.72 8.18 -4.11
CA ASP A 819 12.96 8.88 -3.06
C ASP A 819 12.30 7.90 -2.08
N ILE A 820 11.77 6.76 -2.57
CA ILE A 820 11.14 5.75 -1.73
C ILE A 820 12.17 5.07 -0.83
N VAL A 821 13.35 4.81 -1.37
CA VAL A 821 14.43 4.10 -0.68
C VAL A 821 15.09 4.98 0.39
N GLU A 822 15.29 6.26 0.10
CA GLU A 822 15.91 7.20 1.03
C GLU A 822 14.96 7.65 2.15
N GLU A 823 13.65 7.74 1.90
CA GLU A 823 12.67 8.08 2.92
C GLU A 823 12.30 6.89 3.83
N ALA A 824 12.15 5.69 3.26
CA ALA A 824 11.71 4.52 4.02
C ALA A 824 12.78 4.02 5.00
N ARG A 825 12.33 3.38 6.09
CA ARG A 825 13.23 2.63 6.99
C ARG A 825 13.86 1.44 6.29
N ALA A 826 13.04 0.66 5.59
CA ALA A 826 13.45 -0.54 4.87
C ALA A 826 12.51 -0.73 3.68
N VAL A 827 13.05 -1.22 2.56
CA VAL A 827 12.28 -1.50 1.33
C VAL A 827 12.43 -2.97 0.98
N ILE A 828 11.34 -3.72 1.04
CA ILE A 828 11.30 -5.15 0.77
C ILE A 828 10.64 -5.38 -0.58
N LEU A 829 11.38 -5.90 -1.55
CA LEU A 829 10.89 -6.37 -2.84
C LEU A 829 10.63 -7.87 -2.75
N ALA A 830 9.38 -8.30 -2.86
CA ALA A 830 9.01 -9.71 -2.82
C ALA A 830 8.37 -10.17 -4.14
N GLY A 831 8.71 -11.37 -4.60
CA GLY A 831 8.15 -11.92 -5.84
C GLY A 831 8.34 -13.42 -6.00
N GLY A 832 7.51 -14.04 -6.84
CA GLY A 832 7.58 -15.48 -7.13
C GLY A 832 8.70 -15.89 -8.11
N THR A 833 9.15 -14.95 -8.93
CA THR A 833 10.08 -15.18 -10.03
C THR A 833 11.04 -13.99 -10.17
N MET A 834 11.74 -13.67 -9.09
CA MET A 834 12.68 -12.53 -9.06
C MET A 834 14.01 -12.87 -9.74
N SER A 835 14.31 -14.15 -9.95
CA SER A 835 15.53 -14.58 -10.63
C SER A 835 15.54 -14.20 -12.13
N PRO A 836 16.65 -13.62 -12.64
CA PRO A 836 17.86 -13.21 -11.92
C PRO A 836 17.68 -11.89 -11.15
N MET A 837 18.15 -11.85 -9.89
CA MET A 837 17.99 -10.69 -8.99
C MET A 837 18.96 -9.54 -9.29
N GLU A 838 20.02 -9.79 -10.06
CA GLU A 838 21.08 -8.82 -10.32
C GLU A 838 20.59 -7.58 -11.07
N ASP A 839 19.60 -7.73 -11.97
CA ASP A 839 19.04 -6.59 -12.69
C ASP A 839 18.41 -5.56 -11.74
N TYR A 840 17.82 -5.99 -10.62
CA TYR A 840 17.23 -5.06 -9.65
C TYR A 840 18.32 -4.20 -9.02
N LYS A 841 19.46 -4.81 -8.67
CA LYS A 841 20.61 -4.09 -8.11
C LYS A 841 21.14 -3.07 -9.11
N GLN A 842 21.30 -3.46 -10.36
CA GLN A 842 21.91 -2.60 -11.39
C GLN A 842 20.96 -1.51 -11.92
N GLN A 843 19.65 -1.76 -11.96
CA GLN A 843 18.68 -0.83 -12.55
C GLN A 843 17.98 0.04 -11.51
N LEU A 844 17.57 -0.50 -10.36
CA LEU A 844 16.87 0.27 -9.32
C LEU A 844 17.84 0.82 -8.27
N PHE A 845 18.90 0.08 -7.95
CA PHE A 845 19.80 0.40 -6.84
C PHE A 845 21.28 0.59 -7.21
N PRO A 846 21.63 1.19 -8.38
CA PRO A 846 23.04 1.32 -8.78
C PRO A 846 23.88 2.17 -7.82
N TYR A 847 23.23 2.97 -6.98
CA TYR A 847 23.85 3.82 -5.96
C TYR A 847 24.07 3.11 -4.62
N LEU A 848 23.48 1.92 -4.42
CA LEU A 848 23.65 1.11 -3.21
C LEU A 848 24.69 0.03 -3.46
N THR A 849 25.85 0.17 -2.84
CA THR A 849 26.97 -0.77 -3.06
C THR A 849 26.91 -2.01 -2.15
N ASN A 850 26.41 -1.91 -0.90
CA ASN A 850 26.42 -3.01 0.09
C ASN A 850 25.16 -3.10 1.01
N GLU A 851 24.06 -2.39 0.72
CA GLU A 851 22.86 -2.35 1.59
C GLU A 851 21.71 -3.26 1.12
N ILE A 852 22.00 -4.22 0.24
CA ILE A 852 20.98 -5.07 -0.40
C ILE A 852 21.09 -6.51 0.08
N THR A 853 20.10 -6.95 0.85
CA THR A 853 19.95 -8.34 1.29
C THR A 853 19.13 -9.12 0.27
N THR A 854 19.65 -10.22 -0.25
CA THR A 854 18.94 -11.10 -1.20
C THR A 854 18.62 -12.43 -0.55
N PHE A 855 17.38 -12.89 -0.67
CA PHE A 855 16.93 -14.18 -0.18
C PHE A 855 16.17 -14.91 -1.28
N SER A 856 16.50 -16.17 -1.53
CA SER A 856 15.75 -17.04 -2.45
C SER A 856 15.48 -18.36 -1.74
N CYS A 857 14.20 -18.73 -1.56
CA CYS A 857 13.88 -20.05 -1.02
C CYS A 857 13.70 -21.10 -2.13
N GLY A 858 14.09 -22.33 -1.80
CA GLY A 858 13.77 -23.50 -2.61
C GLY A 858 12.26 -23.76 -2.68
N HIS A 859 11.85 -24.65 -3.57
CA HIS A 859 10.45 -25.03 -3.71
C HIS A 859 10.08 -26.14 -2.71
N LEU A 860 8.84 -26.14 -2.21
CA LEU A 860 8.33 -27.16 -1.29
C LEU A 860 8.13 -28.55 -1.92
N ILE A 861 8.34 -28.67 -3.23
CA ILE A 861 7.96 -29.87 -3.98
C ILE A 861 9.18 -30.76 -4.13
N PRO A 862 9.03 -32.07 -3.87
CA PRO A 862 10.14 -32.99 -4.04
C PRO A 862 10.51 -33.06 -5.54
N PRO A 863 11.80 -33.20 -5.88
CA PRO A 863 12.23 -33.35 -7.27
C PRO A 863 11.52 -34.50 -8.00
N SER A 864 11.10 -35.55 -7.29
CA SER A 864 10.31 -36.67 -7.83
C SER A 864 8.90 -36.31 -8.29
N SER A 865 8.34 -35.17 -7.88
CA SER A 865 7.04 -34.68 -8.35
C SER A 865 7.15 -33.84 -9.63
N LEU A 866 8.36 -33.66 -10.16
CA LEU A 866 8.59 -32.85 -11.36
C LEU A 866 9.29 -33.68 -12.43
N PHE A 867 8.75 -33.62 -13.64
CA PHE A 867 9.42 -34.16 -14.82
C PHE A 867 9.86 -33.01 -15.73
N VAL A 868 11.12 -32.60 -15.64
CA VAL A 868 11.65 -31.50 -16.46
C VAL A 868 12.59 -32.06 -17.54
N ARG A 869 12.28 -31.78 -18.81
CA ARG A 869 13.13 -32.15 -19.96
C ARG A 869 13.20 -31.05 -20.99
N THR A 870 14.40 -30.87 -21.56
CA THR A 870 14.60 -30.06 -22.77
C THR A 870 14.43 -30.96 -23.99
N ILE A 871 13.70 -30.50 -24.99
CA ILE A 871 13.51 -31.17 -26.27
C ILE A 871 14.31 -30.37 -27.31
N SER A 872 15.49 -30.86 -27.65
CA SER A 872 16.47 -30.22 -28.53
C SER A 872 16.48 -30.79 -29.95
N SER A 873 15.99 -32.02 -30.13
CA SER A 873 16.01 -32.68 -31.44
C SER A 873 14.87 -33.68 -31.64
N ASP A 874 14.59 -33.99 -32.91
CA ASP A 874 13.72 -35.11 -33.33
C ASP A 874 14.45 -35.95 -34.39
N ASN A 875 13.75 -36.90 -35.03
CA ASN A 875 14.30 -37.75 -36.09
C ASN A 875 14.80 -36.99 -37.35
N GLN A 876 14.43 -35.73 -37.51
CA GLN A 876 14.84 -34.86 -38.62
C GLN A 876 15.96 -33.89 -38.22
N GLY A 877 16.47 -33.95 -36.99
CA GLY A 877 17.61 -33.16 -36.52
C GLY A 877 17.25 -32.18 -35.39
N ARG A 878 17.99 -31.08 -35.28
CA ARG A 878 17.79 -30.09 -34.20
C ARG A 878 16.51 -29.28 -34.36
N LEU A 879 15.92 -28.87 -33.24
CA LEU A 879 14.72 -28.04 -33.15
C LEU A 879 15.13 -26.61 -32.75
N ASP A 880 15.14 -25.72 -33.74
CA ASP A 880 15.47 -24.32 -33.58
C ASP A 880 14.24 -23.44 -33.88
N PHE A 881 13.78 -22.70 -32.87
CA PHE A 881 12.65 -21.79 -32.95
C PHE A 881 13.08 -20.31 -33.01
N THR A 882 14.31 -20.00 -33.42
CA THR A 882 14.73 -18.64 -33.77
C THR A 882 13.94 -18.09 -34.94
N PHE A 883 13.78 -16.77 -35.03
CA PHE A 883 12.98 -16.12 -36.08
C PHE A 883 13.42 -16.52 -37.50
N LYS A 884 14.72 -16.73 -37.74
CA LYS A 884 15.27 -17.14 -39.04
C LYS A 884 14.94 -18.60 -39.41
N SER A 885 14.79 -19.47 -38.41
CA SER A 885 14.58 -20.91 -38.57
C SER A 885 13.10 -21.31 -38.51
N ARG A 886 12.20 -20.37 -38.20
CA ARG A 886 10.74 -20.57 -38.21
C ARG A 886 10.23 -20.66 -39.65
N ASN A 887 9.91 -21.88 -40.08
CA ASN A 887 9.27 -22.17 -41.35
C ASN A 887 8.17 -23.23 -41.15
N GLU A 888 7.42 -23.52 -42.23
CA GLU A 888 6.33 -24.51 -42.19
C GLU A 888 6.81 -25.90 -41.74
N ASN A 889 8.04 -26.29 -42.07
CA ASN A 889 8.60 -27.59 -41.68
C ASN A 889 8.87 -27.66 -40.17
N THR A 890 9.47 -26.64 -39.58
CA THR A 890 9.68 -26.56 -38.12
C THR A 890 8.35 -26.62 -37.37
N THR A 891 7.32 -25.94 -37.88
CA THR A 891 5.97 -25.96 -37.31
C THR A 891 5.29 -27.33 -37.44
N LYS A 892 5.51 -28.04 -38.55
CA LYS A 892 5.05 -29.42 -38.74
C LYS A 892 5.71 -30.39 -37.75
N ARG A 893 7.02 -30.25 -37.58
CA ARG A 893 7.81 -31.05 -36.63
C ARG A 893 7.31 -30.86 -35.20
N LEU A 894 7.04 -29.61 -34.80
CA LEU A 894 6.42 -29.29 -33.52
C LEU A 894 5.05 -29.97 -33.34
N GLY A 895 4.15 -29.84 -34.30
CA GLY A 895 2.82 -30.47 -34.24
C GLY A 895 2.90 -32.00 -34.12
N SER A 896 3.80 -32.63 -34.88
CA SER A 896 4.04 -34.08 -34.83
C SER A 896 4.56 -34.54 -33.47
N ALA A 897 5.46 -33.76 -32.85
CA ALA A 897 5.95 -34.02 -31.50
C ALA A 897 4.84 -33.86 -30.44
N LEU A 898 4.02 -32.81 -30.56
CA LEU A 898 2.91 -32.55 -29.64
C LEU A 898 1.84 -33.64 -29.69
N ILE A 899 1.57 -34.23 -30.86
CA ILE A 899 0.65 -35.39 -30.98
C ILE A 899 1.16 -36.57 -30.15
N LYS A 900 2.46 -36.90 -30.26
CA LYS A 900 3.08 -37.99 -29.47
C LYS A 900 3.00 -37.71 -27.97
N ILE A 901 3.31 -36.48 -27.55
CA ILE A 901 3.26 -36.05 -26.14
C ILE A 901 1.81 -36.07 -25.62
N ALA A 902 0.86 -35.48 -26.35
CA ALA A 902 -0.53 -35.39 -25.95
C ALA A 902 -1.19 -36.76 -25.74
N SER A 903 -0.70 -37.80 -26.43
CA SER A 903 -1.17 -39.18 -26.24
C SER A 903 -0.81 -39.79 -24.88
N LYS A 904 0.24 -39.28 -24.22
CA LYS A 904 0.72 -39.78 -22.91
C LYS A 904 0.22 -38.94 -21.74
N VAL A 905 0.02 -37.64 -21.95
CA VAL A 905 -0.42 -36.71 -20.91
C VAL A 905 -1.88 -36.98 -20.54
N GLN A 906 -2.16 -37.17 -19.26
CA GLN A 906 -3.52 -37.15 -18.69
C GLN A 906 -3.79 -35.78 -18.05
N GLY A 907 -5.05 -35.33 -18.01
CA GLY A 907 -5.39 -33.98 -17.58
C GLY A 907 -5.00 -32.89 -18.58
N GLY A 908 -4.91 -31.65 -18.08
CA GLY A 908 -4.65 -30.43 -18.85
C GLY A 908 -3.22 -30.32 -19.36
N MET A 909 -3.09 -30.05 -20.66
CA MET A 909 -1.82 -29.76 -21.33
C MET A 909 -1.83 -28.33 -21.85
N ILE A 910 -0.80 -27.55 -21.50
CA ILE A 910 -0.70 -26.13 -21.87
C ILE A 910 0.55 -25.93 -22.71
N VAL A 911 0.40 -25.33 -23.89
CA VAL A 911 1.50 -25.03 -24.80
C VAL A 911 1.64 -23.53 -24.93
N PHE A 912 2.76 -23.01 -24.46
CA PHE A 912 3.09 -21.60 -24.48
C PHE A 912 3.94 -21.26 -25.71
N PHE A 913 3.45 -20.27 -26.47
CA PHE A 913 4.11 -19.72 -27.65
C PHE A 913 4.69 -18.33 -27.35
N PRO A 914 5.74 -17.90 -28.09
CA PRO A 914 6.43 -16.63 -27.85
C PRO A 914 5.64 -15.40 -28.30
N SER A 915 4.71 -15.53 -29.25
CA SER A 915 3.88 -14.41 -29.71
C SER A 915 2.55 -14.88 -30.31
N TYR A 916 1.54 -14.00 -30.27
CA TYR A 916 0.25 -14.22 -30.95
C TYR A 916 0.41 -14.42 -32.46
N THR A 917 1.29 -13.64 -33.10
CA THR A 917 1.56 -13.76 -34.54
C THR A 917 2.11 -15.14 -34.92
N TYR A 918 2.98 -15.70 -34.07
CA TYR A 918 3.52 -17.03 -34.30
C TYR A 918 2.48 -18.12 -34.02
N LEU A 919 1.68 -17.98 -32.97
CA LEU A 919 0.55 -18.88 -32.69
C LEU A 919 -0.44 -18.94 -33.87
N GLU A 920 -0.82 -17.79 -34.43
CA GLU A 920 -1.71 -17.71 -35.59
C GLU A 920 -1.10 -18.40 -36.83
N THR A 921 0.19 -18.17 -37.09
CA THR A 921 0.93 -18.85 -38.16
C THR A 921 0.92 -20.37 -37.95
N VAL A 922 1.15 -20.82 -36.72
CA VAL A 922 1.16 -22.24 -36.35
C VAL A 922 -0.20 -22.89 -36.58
N LEU A 923 -1.27 -22.24 -36.14
CA LEU A 923 -2.64 -22.70 -36.34
C LEU A 923 -2.99 -22.81 -37.83
N GLN A 924 -2.60 -21.83 -38.64
CA GLN A 924 -2.82 -21.87 -40.09
C GLN A 924 -2.09 -23.05 -40.74
N THR A 925 -0.80 -23.25 -40.42
CA THR A 925 -0.03 -24.38 -40.94
C THR A 925 -0.62 -25.71 -40.48
N TRP A 926 -0.96 -25.88 -39.21
CA TRP A 926 -1.52 -27.13 -38.69
C TRP A 926 -2.88 -27.48 -39.29
N THR A 927 -3.70 -26.47 -39.58
CA THR A 927 -4.98 -26.65 -40.26
C THR A 927 -4.75 -27.09 -41.71
N SER A 928 -3.82 -26.44 -42.43
CA SER A 928 -3.49 -26.80 -43.81
C SER A 928 -2.91 -28.21 -43.96
N GLN A 929 -2.21 -28.70 -42.94
CA GLN A 929 -1.56 -30.02 -42.94
C GLN A 929 -2.37 -31.10 -42.22
N SER A 930 -3.63 -30.83 -41.86
CA SER A 930 -4.53 -31.76 -41.16
C SER A 930 -3.97 -32.32 -39.83
N LEU A 931 -3.16 -31.53 -39.12
CA LEU A 931 -2.66 -31.85 -37.77
C LEU A 931 -3.66 -31.46 -36.69
N THR A 932 -4.42 -30.37 -36.90
CA THR A 932 -5.44 -29.90 -35.95
C THR A 932 -6.48 -30.99 -35.62
N PRO A 933 -7.08 -31.69 -36.61
CA PRO A 933 -8.05 -32.75 -36.32
C PRO A 933 -7.44 -33.94 -35.57
N GLN A 934 -6.14 -34.24 -35.79
CA GLN A 934 -5.45 -35.30 -35.07
C GLN A 934 -5.25 -34.95 -33.59
N LEU A 935 -4.92 -33.69 -33.30
CA LEU A 935 -4.84 -33.19 -31.93
C LEU A 935 -6.22 -33.18 -31.26
N GLU A 936 -7.26 -32.70 -31.95
CA GLU A 936 -8.64 -32.67 -31.43
C GLU A 936 -9.21 -34.06 -31.16
N ALA A 937 -8.84 -35.06 -31.98
CA ALA A 937 -9.19 -36.45 -31.75
C ALA A 937 -8.63 -36.97 -30.42
N LEU A 938 -7.42 -36.55 -30.04
CA LEU A 938 -6.82 -36.88 -28.75
C LEU A 938 -7.44 -36.03 -27.62
N LYS A 939 -7.40 -34.70 -27.74
CA LYS A 939 -7.80 -33.76 -26.70
C LYS A 939 -8.54 -32.55 -27.31
N PRO A 940 -9.66 -32.08 -26.72
CA PRO A 940 -10.29 -30.83 -27.12
C PRO A 940 -9.28 -29.67 -27.13
N LEU A 941 -9.23 -28.93 -28.23
CA LEU A 941 -8.27 -27.85 -28.47
C LEU A 941 -8.89 -26.49 -28.17
N PHE A 942 -8.19 -25.70 -27.37
CA PHE A 942 -8.52 -24.30 -27.08
C PHE A 942 -7.29 -23.43 -27.35
N PHE A 943 -7.49 -22.18 -27.79
CA PHE A 943 -6.38 -21.28 -28.05
C PHE A 943 -6.68 -19.84 -27.61
N ASP A 944 -5.62 -19.12 -27.24
CA ASP A 944 -5.65 -17.71 -26.90
C ASP A 944 -5.79 -16.85 -28.16
N SER A 945 -6.68 -15.87 -28.13
CA SER A 945 -6.94 -14.94 -29.23
C SER A 945 -7.00 -13.51 -28.74
N ARG A 946 -6.57 -12.56 -29.58
CA ARG A 946 -6.66 -11.13 -29.27
C ARG A 946 -8.11 -10.64 -29.24
N THR A 947 -9.02 -11.29 -29.97
CA THR A 947 -10.42 -10.86 -30.15
C THR A 947 -11.39 -11.53 -29.20
N VAL A 948 -11.15 -12.79 -28.84
CA VAL A 948 -12.04 -13.59 -27.97
C VAL A 948 -11.74 -13.30 -26.49
N SER A 949 -12.77 -13.38 -25.64
CA SER A 949 -12.58 -13.22 -24.20
C SER A 949 -11.77 -14.39 -23.62
N ALA A 950 -10.63 -14.08 -23.02
CA ALA A 950 -9.76 -15.07 -22.39
C ALA A 950 -10.48 -15.88 -21.29
N GLU A 951 -11.38 -15.25 -20.52
CA GLU A 951 -12.16 -15.93 -19.47
C GLU A 951 -13.09 -17.00 -20.03
N GLU A 952 -13.73 -16.74 -21.17
CA GLU A 952 -14.66 -17.66 -21.80
C GLU A 952 -13.93 -18.89 -22.34
N THR A 953 -12.77 -18.69 -22.97
CA THR A 953 -11.87 -19.77 -23.39
C THR A 953 -11.41 -20.59 -22.18
N PHE A 954 -10.98 -19.93 -21.10
CA PHE A 954 -10.50 -20.62 -19.90
C PHE A 954 -11.60 -21.41 -19.19
N ARG A 955 -12.82 -20.85 -19.14
CA ARG A 955 -13.99 -21.55 -18.58
C ARG A 955 -14.32 -22.80 -19.39
N SER A 956 -14.28 -22.70 -20.71
CA SER A 956 -14.55 -23.83 -21.61
C SER A 956 -13.46 -24.92 -21.47
N TYR A 957 -12.20 -24.52 -21.38
CA TYR A 957 -11.07 -25.41 -21.10
C TYR A 957 -11.23 -26.15 -19.77
N THR A 958 -11.56 -25.41 -18.70
CA THR A 958 -11.78 -25.96 -17.36
C THR A 958 -12.93 -26.96 -17.37
N GLN A 959 -14.04 -26.64 -18.04
CA GLN A 959 -15.18 -27.53 -18.17
C GLN A 959 -14.83 -28.82 -18.93
N ALA A 960 -14.03 -28.73 -20.00
CA ALA A 960 -13.60 -29.90 -20.76
C ALA A 960 -12.77 -30.88 -19.92
N ILE A 961 -11.86 -30.36 -19.08
CA ILE A 961 -11.03 -31.18 -18.17
C ILE A 961 -11.89 -31.87 -17.12
N HIS A 962 -12.78 -31.13 -16.45
CA HIS A 962 -13.67 -31.71 -15.43
C HIS A 962 -14.62 -32.75 -16.01
N THR A 963 -15.02 -32.62 -17.28
CA THR A 963 -15.92 -33.59 -17.94
C THR A 963 -15.24 -34.93 -18.18
N ASN A 964 -13.96 -34.92 -18.58
CA ASN A 964 -13.18 -36.15 -18.80
C ASN A 964 -11.72 -35.95 -18.33
N PRO A 965 -11.41 -36.18 -17.04
CA PRO A 965 -10.06 -35.95 -16.50
C PRO A 965 -8.97 -36.81 -17.16
N THR A 966 -9.31 -38.03 -17.56
CA THR A 966 -8.39 -38.96 -18.24
C THR A 966 -8.04 -38.48 -19.66
N ARG A 967 -9.04 -37.97 -20.41
CA ARG A 967 -8.82 -37.39 -21.74
C ARG A 967 -8.16 -36.02 -21.63
N GLY A 968 -8.56 -35.20 -20.66
CA GLY A 968 -8.07 -33.83 -20.46
C GLY A 968 -8.39 -32.88 -21.62
N ALA A 969 -7.66 -31.76 -21.69
CA ALA A 969 -7.79 -30.75 -22.74
C ALA A 969 -6.43 -30.13 -23.10
N LEU A 970 -6.32 -29.52 -24.28
CA LEU A 970 -5.13 -28.85 -24.78
C LEU A 970 -5.38 -27.34 -24.92
N LEU A 971 -4.56 -26.52 -24.26
CA LEU A 971 -4.63 -25.06 -24.33
C LEU A 971 -3.37 -24.49 -24.99
N LEU A 972 -3.53 -23.81 -26.12
CA LEU A 972 -2.47 -23.05 -26.77
C LEU A 972 -2.53 -21.59 -26.29
N SER A 973 -1.49 -21.13 -25.60
CA SER A 973 -1.44 -19.78 -25.04
C SER A 973 -0.14 -19.07 -25.41
N VAL A 974 -0.08 -17.76 -25.18
CA VAL A 974 1.08 -16.93 -25.47
C VAL A 974 1.73 -16.47 -24.17
N ILE A 975 3.05 -16.55 -24.08
CA ILE A 975 3.82 -16.05 -22.93
C ILE A 975 3.66 -14.53 -22.85
N GLY A 976 3.29 -14.02 -21.66
CA GLY A 976 2.95 -12.62 -21.47
C GLY A 976 1.56 -12.24 -22.02
N GLY A 977 0.80 -13.22 -22.53
CA GLY A 977 -0.61 -13.06 -22.89
C GLY A 977 -1.54 -13.13 -21.68
N LYS A 978 -2.82 -12.78 -21.90
CA LYS A 978 -3.83 -12.64 -20.83
C LYS A 978 -3.97 -13.92 -19.98
N LEU A 979 -4.05 -15.08 -20.64
CA LEU A 979 -4.18 -16.38 -19.98
C LEU A 979 -2.92 -16.78 -19.20
N SER A 980 -1.74 -16.32 -19.63
CA SER A 980 -0.46 -16.64 -19.00
C SER A 980 -0.08 -15.74 -17.83
N GLU A 981 -0.77 -14.61 -17.61
CA GLU A 981 -0.44 -13.62 -16.57
C GLU A 981 -1.50 -13.54 -15.47
N GLY A 982 -2.79 -13.74 -15.80
CA GLY A 982 -3.89 -13.58 -14.85
C GLY A 982 -4.36 -14.86 -14.16
N ILE A 983 -3.99 -16.04 -14.70
CA ILE A 983 -4.65 -17.31 -14.37
C ILE A 983 -3.68 -18.28 -13.68
N ASN A 984 -4.25 -19.11 -12.80
CA ASN A 984 -3.56 -20.19 -12.10
C ASN A 984 -4.05 -21.53 -12.65
N PHE A 985 -3.13 -22.43 -13.01
CA PHE A 985 -3.45 -23.75 -13.55
C PHE A 985 -3.16 -24.80 -12.48
N SER A 986 -4.01 -24.88 -11.46
CA SER A 986 -3.85 -25.83 -10.35
C SER A 986 -4.23 -27.25 -10.74
N ASP A 987 -3.52 -28.23 -10.18
CA ASP A 987 -3.85 -29.65 -10.26
C ASP A 987 -4.04 -30.14 -11.70
N ASP A 988 -5.21 -30.73 -11.99
CA ASP A 988 -5.53 -31.35 -13.27
C ASP A 988 -5.68 -30.31 -14.40
N LEU A 989 -5.77 -29.02 -14.07
CA LEU A 989 -5.81 -27.94 -15.07
C LEU A 989 -4.46 -27.75 -15.78
N GLY A 990 -3.36 -28.28 -15.23
CA GLY A 990 -2.03 -28.14 -15.83
C GLY A 990 -1.08 -29.27 -15.44
N ARG A 991 -1.29 -30.50 -15.89
CA ARG A 991 -0.33 -31.59 -15.61
C ARG A 991 0.90 -31.56 -16.52
N CYS A 992 0.78 -30.97 -17.71
CA CYS A 992 1.90 -30.81 -18.63
C CYS A 992 2.00 -29.38 -19.17
N VAL A 993 3.16 -28.77 -19.04
CA VAL A 993 3.50 -27.46 -19.57
C VAL A 993 4.54 -27.62 -20.64
N VAL A 994 4.28 -27.04 -21.80
CA VAL A 994 5.20 -27.01 -22.92
C VAL A 994 5.55 -25.56 -23.22
N VAL A 995 6.84 -25.24 -23.26
CA VAL A 995 7.33 -23.90 -23.63
C VAL A 995 8.00 -24.00 -24.99
N VAL A 996 7.40 -23.40 -26.02
CA VAL A 996 7.90 -23.45 -27.40
C VAL A 996 8.79 -22.25 -27.68
N GLY A 997 10.08 -22.49 -27.85
CA GLY A 997 11.06 -21.47 -28.12
C GLY A 997 11.26 -20.47 -26.96
N LEU A 998 12.14 -19.50 -27.21
CA LEU A 998 12.42 -18.41 -26.27
C LEU A 998 11.66 -17.13 -26.68
N PRO A 999 10.83 -16.53 -25.80
CA PRO A 999 10.07 -15.31 -26.06
C PRO A 999 10.96 -14.06 -25.98
N TYR A 1000 11.94 -13.95 -26.88
CA TYR A 1000 12.74 -12.73 -26.97
C TYR A 1000 11.88 -11.55 -27.43
N PRO A 1001 12.08 -10.36 -26.84
CA PRO A 1001 11.47 -9.13 -27.35
C PRO A 1001 11.95 -8.85 -28.78
N ASN A 1002 11.21 -8.01 -29.49
CA ASN A 1002 11.59 -7.62 -30.84
C ASN A 1002 12.86 -6.74 -30.81
N LEU A 1003 14.00 -7.30 -31.20
CA LEU A 1003 15.28 -6.58 -31.23
C LEU A 1003 15.28 -5.40 -32.21
N GLN A 1004 14.36 -5.38 -33.18
CA GLN A 1004 14.25 -4.31 -34.17
C GLN A 1004 13.33 -3.17 -33.72
N SER A 1005 12.61 -3.33 -32.61
CA SER A 1005 11.73 -2.27 -32.14
C SER A 1005 12.56 -1.10 -31.60
N PRO A 1006 12.18 0.16 -31.93
CA PRO A 1006 13.02 1.32 -31.64
C PRO A 1006 13.16 1.59 -30.13
N ASP A 1007 12.12 1.27 -29.36
CA ASP A 1007 12.12 1.28 -27.89
C ASP A 1007 13.15 0.32 -27.31
N PHE A 1008 13.15 -0.93 -27.78
CA PHE A 1008 14.08 -1.93 -27.29
C PHE A 1008 15.50 -1.61 -27.73
N LYS A 1009 15.70 -1.17 -28.97
CA LYS A 1009 17.01 -0.75 -29.48
C LYS A 1009 17.60 0.39 -28.64
N ALA A 1010 16.81 1.42 -28.32
CA ALA A 1010 17.25 2.51 -27.47
C ALA A 1010 17.62 2.05 -26.05
N LYS A 1011 16.85 1.13 -25.47
CA LYS A 1011 17.17 0.51 -24.18
C LYS A 1011 18.46 -0.31 -24.24
N MET A 1012 18.67 -1.06 -25.32
CA MET A 1012 19.87 -1.86 -25.52
C MET A 1012 21.12 -0.98 -25.64
N GLU A 1013 21.08 0.07 -26.45
CA GLU A 1013 22.17 1.05 -26.59
C GLU A 1013 22.53 1.69 -25.24
N TYR A 1014 21.52 2.08 -24.45
CA TYR A 1014 21.72 2.62 -23.12
C TYR A 1014 22.37 1.63 -22.14
N LEU A 1015 21.92 0.37 -22.17
CA LEU A 1015 22.49 -0.67 -21.31
C LEU A 1015 23.93 -1.03 -21.70
N GLU A 1016 24.29 -1.01 -23.00
CA GLU A 1016 25.68 -1.17 -23.42
C GLU A 1016 26.56 -0.01 -22.96
N GLU A 1017 26.04 1.23 -23.01
CA GLU A 1017 26.74 2.42 -22.50
C GLU A 1017 26.96 2.34 -20.98
N LYS A 1018 25.96 1.90 -20.22
CA LYS A 1018 26.00 1.85 -18.75
C LYS A 1018 26.73 0.64 -18.18
N GLN A 1019 26.55 -0.55 -18.78
CA GLN A 1019 27.05 -1.84 -18.25
C GLN A 1019 28.22 -2.42 -19.07
N GLY A 1020 28.57 -1.81 -20.19
CA GLY A 1020 29.61 -2.29 -21.09
C GLY A 1020 29.16 -3.41 -22.03
N LYS A 1021 30.12 -4.00 -22.75
CA LYS A 1021 29.85 -5.02 -23.77
C LYS A 1021 29.24 -6.28 -23.14
N GLY A 1022 28.00 -6.59 -23.52
CA GLY A 1022 27.27 -7.78 -23.09
C GLY A 1022 26.03 -7.50 -22.23
N GLY A 1023 25.91 -6.31 -21.63
CA GLY A 1023 24.76 -5.95 -20.78
C GLY A 1023 23.42 -5.98 -21.52
N SER A 1024 23.41 -5.54 -22.78
CA SER A 1024 22.23 -5.58 -23.65
C SER A 1024 21.71 -7.01 -23.86
N ARG A 1025 22.60 -7.92 -24.26
CA ARG A 1025 22.28 -9.34 -24.42
C ARG A 1025 21.79 -9.96 -23.11
N GLU A 1026 22.48 -9.69 -22.02
CA GLU A 1026 22.12 -10.21 -20.71
C GLU A 1026 20.71 -9.77 -20.29
N TYR A 1027 20.38 -8.48 -20.47
CA TYR A 1027 19.05 -7.94 -20.24
C TYR A 1027 17.97 -8.60 -21.10
N ALA A 1028 18.22 -8.78 -22.41
CA ALA A 1028 17.28 -9.44 -23.30
C ALA A 1028 17.00 -10.90 -22.88
N GLU A 1029 18.06 -11.63 -22.50
CA GLU A 1029 17.95 -12.98 -21.96
C GLU A 1029 17.20 -13.00 -20.61
N ASN A 1030 17.46 -12.05 -19.71
CA ASN A 1030 16.82 -11.96 -18.39
C ASN A 1030 15.32 -11.67 -18.52
N LEU A 1031 14.94 -10.74 -19.40
CA LEU A 1031 13.54 -10.45 -19.69
C LEU A 1031 12.82 -11.67 -20.26
N CYS A 1032 13.46 -12.37 -21.20
CA CYS A 1032 12.95 -13.60 -21.79
C CYS A 1032 12.72 -14.69 -20.73
N MET A 1033 13.73 -14.95 -19.89
CA MET A 1033 13.65 -16.01 -18.88
C MET A 1033 12.69 -15.69 -17.74
N ARG A 1034 12.54 -14.43 -17.33
CA ARG A 1034 11.49 -14.03 -16.38
C ARG A 1034 10.11 -14.39 -16.88
N ALA A 1035 9.81 -14.11 -18.15
CA ALA A 1035 8.52 -14.42 -18.74
C ALA A 1035 8.26 -15.94 -18.81
N VAL A 1036 9.28 -16.73 -19.15
CA VAL A 1036 9.23 -18.20 -19.12
C VAL A 1036 9.00 -18.73 -17.71
N ASN A 1037 9.79 -18.26 -16.74
CA ASN A 1037 9.69 -18.68 -15.34
C ASN A 1037 8.32 -18.35 -14.74
N GLN A 1038 7.76 -17.19 -15.10
CA GLN A 1038 6.44 -16.77 -14.67
C GLN A 1038 5.33 -17.66 -15.24
N ALA A 1039 5.43 -18.07 -16.52
CA ALA A 1039 4.48 -18.99 -17.12
C ALA A 1039 4.54 -20.38 -16.47
N ILE A 1040 5.74 -20.91 -16.24
CA ILE A 1040 5.94 -22.22 -15.61
C ILE A 1040 5.48 -22.23 -14.15
N GLY A 1041 5.82 -21.19 -13.38
CA GLY A 1041 5.46 -21.06 -11.97
C GLY A 1041 3.94 -20.99 -11.71
N ARG A 1042 3.11 -20.97 -12.75
CA ARG A 1042 1.64 -20.93 -12.60
C ARG A 1042 0.97 -22.26 -12.42
N VAL A 1043 1.69 -23.32 -12.74
CA VAL A 1043 1.15 -24.67 -12.82
C VAL A 1043 1.26 -25.41 -11.49
N ILE A 1044 2.25 -25.02 -10.69
CA ILE A 1044 2.56 -25.68 -9.44
C ILE A 1044 2.09 -24.81 -8.27
N ARG A 1045 1.28 -25.37 -7.37
CA ARG A 1045 0.60 -24.55 -6.33
C ARG A 1045 0.72 -25.02 -4.89
N HIS A 1046 0.99 -26.29 -4.63
CA HIS A 1046 1.11 -26.77 -3.25
C HIS A 1046 2.08 -27.95 -3.14
N LYS A 1047 2.47 -28.30 -1.91
CA LYS A 1047 3.45 -29.36 -1.62
C LYS A 1047 3.13 -30.72 -2.26
N GLY A 1048 1.85 -31.08 -2.38
CA GLY A 1048 1.39 -32.33 -2.98
C GLY A 1048 1.21 -32.30 -4.51
N ASP A 1049 1.54 -31.17 -5.15
CA ASP A 1049 1.31 -31.00 -6.58
C ASP A 1049 2.43 -31.65 -7.41
N TRP A 1050 2.13 -31.97 -8.66
CA TRP A 1050 3.08 -32.56 -9.59
C TRP A 1050 2.76 -32.17 -11.03
N ALA A 1051 3.81 -31.97 -11.84
CA ALA A 1051 3.68 -31.55 -13.22
C ALA A 1051 4.90 -31.94 -14.05
N SER A 1052 4.71 -32.12 -15.35
CA SER A 1052 5.79 -32.23 -16.33
C SER A 1052 6.02 -30.89 -17.05
N ILE A 1053 7.27 -30.46 -17.18
CA ILE A 1053 7.68 -29.24 -17.85
C ILE A 1053 8.60 -29.61 -19.03
N LEU A 1054 8.16 -29.31 -20.24
CA LEU A 1054 8.87 -29.62 -21.48
C LEU A 1054 9.32 -28.32 -22.15
N LEU A 1055 10.63 -28.15 -22.31
CA LEU A 1055 11.23 -26.95 -22.91
C LEU A 1055 11.66 -27.24 -24.36
N PHE A 1056 10.92 -26.72 -25.34
CA PHE A 1056 11.15 -26.94 -26.76
C PHE A 1056 12.05 -25.87 -27.37
N ASP A 1057 13.37 -26.07 -27.31
CA ASP A 1057 14.40 -25.34 -28.07
C ASP A 1057 15.78 -25.92 -27.71
N ASP A 1058 16.67 -26.10 -28.69
CA ASP A 1058 18.08 -26.45 -28.43
C ASP A 1058 18.75 -25.46 -27.46
N ARG A 1059 18.37 -24.18 -27.51
CA ARG A 1059 18.96 -23.12 -26.66
C ARG A 1059 18.65 -23.28 -25.17
N PHE A 1060 17.72 -24.13 -24.75
CA PHE A 1060 17.53 -24.44 -23.33
C PHE A 1060 18.64 -25.35 -22.77
N GLU A 1061 19.44 -26.00 -23.62
CA GLU A 1061 20.63 -26.75 -23.21
C GLU A 1061 21.84 -25.83 -22.91
N ASP A 1062 21.85 -24.60 -23.45
CA ASP A 1062 22.91 -23.62 -23.20
C ASP A 1062 23.05 -23.36 -21.68
N VAL A 1063 24.26 -23.53 -21.15
CA VAL A 1063 24.58 -23.32 -19.72
C VAL A 1063 24.13 -21.94 -19.24
N ARG A 1064 24.22 -20.92 -20.09
CA ARG A 1064 23.80 -19.54 -19.77
C ARG A 1064 22.29 -19.42 -19.53
N ILE A 1065 21.49 -20.07 -20.37
CA ILE A 1065 20.02 -20.07 -20.26
C ILE A 1065 19.58 -20.97 -19.11
N LYS A 1066 20.17 -22.17 -19.00
CA LYS A 1066 19.89 -23.11 -17.91
C LYS A 1066 20.16 -22.51 -16.53
N LYS A 1067 21.20 -21.67 -16.37
CA LYS A 1067 21.50 -20.96 -15.11
C LYS A 1067 20.41 -19.97 -14.70
N LYS A 1068 19.65 -19.40 -15.65
CA LYS A 1068 18.57 -18.42 -15.42
C LYS A 1068 17.22 -19.08 -15.07
N LEU A 1069 17.13 -20.42 -15.12
CA LEU A 1069 15.99 -21.15 -14.57
C LEU A 1069 16.07 -21.18 -13.02
N PRO A 1070 14.93 -21.16 -12.32
CA PRO A 1070 14.85 -21.33 -10.88
C PRO A 1070 15.53 -22.61 -10.41
N GLY A 1071 16.12 -22.58 -9.21
CA GLY A 1071 16.85 -23.72 -8.62
C GLY A 1071 16.07 -25.02 -8.67
N TRP A 1072 14.81 -24.99 -8.24
CA TRP A 1072 13.92 -26.16 -8.20
C TRP A 1072 13.61 -26.76 -9.58
N ILE A 1073 13.57 -25.95 -10.65
CA ILE A 1073 13.44 -26.46 -12.02
C ILE A 1073 14.74 -27.13 -12.44
N ARG A 1074 15.88 -26.49 -12.17
CA ARG A 1074 17.22 -27.03 -12.53
C ARG A 1074 17.51 -28.35 -11.82
N GLU A 1075 17.08 -28.50 -10.57
CA GLU A 1075 17.20 -29.74 -9.81
C GLU A 1075 16.32 -30.87 -10.38
N GLY A 1076 15.13 -30.53 -10.90
CA GLY A 1076 14.26 -31.47 -11.62
C GLY A 1076 14.75 -31.84 -13.03
N MET A 1077 15.74 -31.12 -13.58
CA MET A 1077 16.37 -31.48 -14.85
C MET A 1077 17.38 -32.61 -14.61
N VAL A 1078 17.02 -33.83 -15.00
CA VAL A 1078 17.94 -34.98 -14.90
C VAL A 1078 19.09 -34.79 -15.90
N ASN A 1079 20.33 -34.81 -15.41
CA ASN A 1079 21.54 -34.82 -16.22
C ASN A 1079 21.89 -36.27 -16.60
N GLU A 1080 21.12 -36.91 -17.47
CA GLU A 1080 21.48 -38.24 -17.98
C GLU A 1080 21.86 -38.20 -19.46
N GLY A 1081 23.17 -38.24 -19.72
CA GLY A 1081 23.76 -38.76 -20.96
C GLY A 1081 23.51 -38.01 -22.28
N SER A 1082 24.41 -38.24 -23.23
CA SER A 1082 24.27 -37.84 -24.63
C SER A 1082 23.10 -38.60 -25.27
N GLY A 1083 21.93 -37.95 -25.38
CA GLY A 1083 20.71 -38.54 -25.94
C GLY A 1083 19.40 -38.05 -25.31
N SER A 1084 19.44 -37.49 -24.09
CA SER A 1084 18.24 -37.16 -23.28
C SER A 1084 17.27 -36.11 -23.86
N GLY A 1085 17.60 -35.45 -24.97
CA GLY A 1085 16.84 -34.33 -25.54
C GLY A 1085 16.01 -34.67 -26.78
N ARG A 1086 15.98 -35.94 -27.20
CA ARG A 1086 15.23 -36.39 -28.37
C ARG A 1086 13.75 -36.56 -28.05
N VAL A 1087 12.85 -36.18 -28.96
CA VAL A 1087 11.39 -36.26 -28.74
C VAL A 1087 10.95 -37.67 -28.31
N GLU A 1088 11.47 -38.72 -28.92
CA GLU A 1088 11.12 -40.10 -28.61
C GLU A 1088 11.44 -40.48 -27.16
N ASP A 1089 12.67 -40.19 -26.71
CA ASP A 1089 13.15 -40.52 -25.37
C ASP A 1089 12.38 -39.75 -24.29
N VAL A 1090 12.05 -38.48 -24.58
CA VAL A 1090 11.25 -37.65 -23.68
C VAL A 1090 9.81 -38.16 -23.58
N VAL A 1091 9.21 -38.63 -24.68
CA VAL A 1091 7.85 -39.20 -24.68
C VAL A 1091 7.79 -40.51 -23.87
N GLU A 1092 8.82 -41.34 -23.94
CA GLU A 1092 8.92 -42.57 -23.15
C GLU A 1092 9.03 -42.25 -21.64
N GLY A 1093 9.97 -41.37 -21.27
CA GLY A 1093 10.13 -40.94 -19.88
C GLY A 1093 8.90 -40.23 -19.32
N LEU A 1094 8.20 -39.44 -20.15
CA LEU A 1094 6.95 -38.79 -19.77
C LEU A 1094 5.85 -39.82 -19.49
N GLY A 1095 5.74 -40.87 -20.31
CA GLY A 1095 4.80 -41.96 -20.08
C GLY A 1095 5.04 -42.63 -18.72
N GLY A 1096 6.29 -43.02 -18.44
CA GLY A 1096 6.65 -43.62 -17.15
C GLY A 1096 6.35 -42.73 -15.94
N PHE A 1097 6.62 -41.42 -16.05
CA PHE A 1097 6.30 -40.46 -14.99
C PHE A 1097 4.79 -40.36 -14.72
N PHE A 1098 3.95 -40.30 -15.77
CA PHE A 1098 2.50 -40.25 -15.61
C PHE A 1098 1.94 -41.58 -15.08
N ASP A 1099 2.49 -42.72 -15.49
CA ASP A 1099 2.07 -44.03 -14.98
C ASP A 1099 2.41 -44.17 -13.49
N GLU A 1100 3.62 -43.75 -13.06
CA GLU A 1100 4.02 -43.71 -11.65
C GLU A 1100 3.07 -42.85 -10.80
N LYS A 1101 2.79 -41.61 -11.23
CA LYS A 1101 1.93 -40.68 -10.47
C LYS A 1101 0.46 -41.09 -10.43
N MET A 1102 0.01 -41.84 -11.44
CA MET A 1102 -1.35 -42.37 -11.50
C MET A 1102 -1.47 -43.76 -10.84
N GLY A 1103 -0.39 -44.32 -10.29
CA GLY A 1103 -0.37 -45.60 -9.59
C GLY A 1103 -0.59 -46.81 -10.50
N LYS A 1104 -0.09 -46.76 -11.75
CA LYS A 1104 -0.21 -47.84 -12.74
C LYS A 1104 1.02 -48.74 -12.81
#